data_AF-A0A954YAD3-F1
#
_entry.id   AF-A0A954YAD3-F1
#
_cell.length_a   1.000
_cell.length_b   1.000
_cell.length_c   1.000
_cell.angle_alpha   90.00
_cell.angle_beta   90.00
_cell.angle_gamma   90.00
#
_symmetry.space_group_name_H-M   'P 1'
#
loop_
_entity.id
_entity.type
_entity.pdbx_description
1 polymer ?
#
loop_
_entity_poly.entity_id
_entity_poly.type
_entity_poly.pdbx_seq_one_letter_code
_entity_poly.pdbx_strand_id
1 'polypeptide(L)'
;MPIASKSQPASAHTASLFKCRCSNLCRSRLFAGWLTLWLLAIGGSARGEFVTVIDSPPFEFEESGTIESNTQVNLYPGGVLPTRYNIGPTREPGDNIEINLLGGSIGEEHPRYPGLSTSSRWVRTTNVTVNLVEGDVWGYLTGRAGALVTLRDATVHGDLSLEDGSMAVVSGGLVTGELVAKDGSTVHMSGGTITQSPSFFLEGATVHSGSVFLMTGGVVNGDLAVSDSFASITGGRIAGRIAVSGGGEAEITGGSLGPLHVYGGTATLVGGEFHLDGAPITGLTASAQTTAIPKDSLLTGVLSDGTPVIVANRGILQDSLWEDQLDLRLAPVPASEPTAFDSDVDSVPTGLRTGQSLALRAGAQAPPNFTALPGSTLSIVGGETGHGLEAAGASITMTAGRIGELSTIYQGTTLRMSGGVIESNFEVSEGARLEVSGGAVGSAFVAHSNSKVVYSGGKFTGSLGTEADSSFAISGGDFRINGAPLTALTAPGSQQPIDLPEGGVLSGVLTDGTPFAFGASSGWFAPGTLSLNATDIPDAGAAVLHVPSDPAPSGLRSGQTLVLGDGGDLGDYFTADWGSVVRVSGGRIGQGFKTVGGLVNITGGEIDSLSALYGSVVNLDGGTINYHVNVDRGAIFNVFSGENQGGLYVLEGGRVNMTGGVLGGYITVFASGSLNIEGGVINRDISLYEGGSLKLLGGETRGGISLWAGSDASIAGGRLADEFRVSDGISAVLSGTDFR
;
A
#
# COMPACT_ATOMS: atom_id res chain seq x y z
N MET A 1 -35.73 -2.82 -79.67
CA MET A 1 -34.42 -2.27 -79.28
C MET A 1 -34.61 -0.83 -78.84
N PRO A 2 -34.11 -0.43 -77.66
CA PRO A 2 -34.65 -0.81 -76.34
C PRO A 2 -35.03 0.44 -75.51
N ILE A 3 -36.16 0.47 -74.78
CA ILE A 3 -36.54 -0.19 -73.50
C ILE A 3 -35.93 0.50 -72.28
N ALA A 4 -36.82 1.16 -71.54
CA ALA A 4 -36.64 1.68 -70.19
C ALA A 4 -36.60 0.53 -69.16
N SER A 5 -35.69 0.61 -68.20
CA SER A 5 -35.75 -0.20 -66.98
C SER A 5 -35.72 0.70 -65.75
N LYS A 6 -36.83 0.64 -64.99
CA LYS A 6 -36.89 1.03 -63.58
C LYS A 6 -36.14 -0.04 -62.79
N SER A 7 -35.12 0.34 -62.02
CA SER A 7 -34.55 -0.49 -60.96
C SER A 7 -35.08 -0.02 -59.61
N GLN A 8 -35.88 -0.86 -58.97
CA GLN A 8 -36.07 -0.84 -57.52
C GLN A 8 -34.80 -1.38 -56.85
N PRO A 9 -34.37 -0.89 -55.67
CA PRO A 9 -33.57 -1.68 -54.77
C PRO A 9 -34.50 -2.48 -53.86
N ALA A 10 -34.59 -3.80 -54.10
CA ALA A 10 -35.22 -4.75 -53.19
C ALA A 10 -34.20 -5.24 -52.17
N SER A 11 -34.50 -4.95 -50.89
CA SER A 11 -34.09 -5.61 -49.65
C SER A 11 -32.87 -6.56 -49.70
N ALA A 12 -31.73 -6.07 -49.23
CA ALA A 12 -30.76 -6.94 -48.56
C ALA A 12 -31.23 -7.12 -47.11
N HIS A 13 -31.83 -8.27 -46.81
CA HIS A 13 -31.95 -8.77 -45.45
C HIS A 13 -30.54 -9.13 -44.95
N THR A 14 -29.84 -8.18 -44.36
CA THR A 14 -28.79 -8.49 -43.40
C THR A 14 -29.48 -9.07 -42.18
N ALA A 15 -29.40 -10.39 -42.04
CA ALA A 15 -29.69 -11.07 -40.78
C ALA A 15 -28.70 -10.53 -39.74
N SER A 16 -29.14 -9.52 -38.99
CA SER A 16 -28.59 -9.20 -37.68
C SER A 16 -28.78 -10.44 -36.82
N LEU A 17 -27.73 -11.24 -36.72
CA LEU A 17 -27.56 -12.24 -35.68
C LEU A 17 -27.45 -11.48 -34.36
N PHE A 18 -28.60 -11.10 -33.80
CA PHE A 18 -28.77 -10.94 -32.36
C PHE A 18 -28.46 -12.30 -31.73
N LYS A 19 -27.16 -12.57 -31.52
CA LYS A 19 -26.72 -13.60 -30.59
C LYS A 19 -27.13 -13.11 -29.21
N CYS A 20 -28.36 -13.46 -28.83
CA CYS A 20 -28.84 -13.35 -27.48
C CYS A 20 -27.87 -14.15 -26.59
N ARG A 21 -27.00 -13.47 -25.82
CA ARG A 21 -26.13 -14.06 -24.78
C ARG A 21 -26.96 -14.56 -23.58
N CYS A 22 -27.99 -15.36 -23.85
CA CYS A 22 -28.98 -15.77 -22.84
C CYS A 22 -28.66 -17.12 -22.17
N SER A 23 -27.56 -17.81 -22.51
CA SER A 23 -27.33 -19.19 -22.04
C SER A 23 -26.60 -19.30 -20.70
N ASN A 24 -25.78 -18.33 -20.30
CA ASN A 24 -25.00 -18.41 -19.06
C ASN A 24 -25.66 -17.64 -17.91
N LEU A 25 -26.19 -16.43 -18.18
CA LEU A 25 -26.90 -15.57 -17.22
C LEU A 25 -28.17 -16.20 -16.62
N CYS A 26 -28.93 -16.96 -17.42
CA CYS A 26 -30.14 -17.61 -16.91
C CYS A 26 -29.81 -18.81 -16.02
N ARG A 27 -28.64 -19.45 -16.22
CA ARG A 27 -28.21 -20.58 -15.39
C ARG A 27 -27.70 -20.11 -14.03
N SER A 28 -26.84 -19.09 -13.94
CA SER A 28 -26.24 -18.66 -12.67
C SER A 28 -27.26 -18.09 -11.67
N ARG A 29 -28.18 -17.23 -12.12
CA ARG A 29 -29.20 -16.61 -11.24
C ARG A 29 -30.28 -17.58 -10.74
N LEU A 30 -30.69 -18.54 -11.58
CA LEU A 30 -31.55 -19.64 -11.12
C LEU A 30 -30.80 -20.60 -10.19
N PHE A 31 -29.48 -20.74 -10.35
CA PHE A 31 -28.66 -21.60 -9.49
C PHE A 31 -28.52 -21.08 -8.07
N ALA A 32 -28.28 -19.78 -7.86
CA ALA A 32 -28.10 -19.21 -6.52
C ALA A 32 -29.33 -19.45 -5.60
N GLY A 33 -30.55 -19.20 -6.12
CA GLY A 33 -31.79 -19.46 -5.38
C GLY A 33 -32.08 -20.95 -5.16
N TRP A 34 -31.69 -21.81 -6.11
CA TRP A 34 -31.78 -23.28 -5.94
C TRP A 34 -30.76 -23.81 -4.94
N LEU A 35 -29.56 -23.24 -4.89
CA LEU A 35 -28.44 -23.69 -4.08
C LEU A 35 -28.64 -23.43 -2.58
N THR A 36 -29.30 -22.33 -2.19
CA THR A 36 -29.69 -22.09 -0.79
C THR A 36 -30.70 -23.14 -0.31
N LEU A 37 -31.63 -23.55 -1.18
CA LEU A 37 -32.58 -24.63 -0.91
C LEU A 37 -31.89 -26.00 -0.89
N TRP A 38 -30.84 -26.19 -1.71
CA TRP A 38 -30.03 -27.40 -1.78
C TRP A 38 -29.14 -27.57 -0.55
N LEU A 39 -28.52 -26.51 -0.04
CA LEU A 39 -27.72 -26.53 1.20
C LEU A 39 -28.54 -26.95 2.43
N LEU A 40 -29.81 -26.55 2.50
CA LEU A 40 -30.74 -27.04 3.52
C LEU A 40 -31.10 -28.52 3.35
N ALA A 41 -31.01 -29.06 2.13
CA ALA A 41 -31.30 -30.46 1.83
C ALA A 41 -30.08 -31.39 2.03
N ILE A 42 -28.85 -30.91 1.87
CA ILE A 42 -27.62 -31.70 2.12
C ILE A 42 -27.46 -32.05 3.61
N GLY A 43 -28.07 -31.27 4.52
CA GLY A 43 -28.16 -31.62 5.93
C GLY A 43 -29.07 -32.82 6.25
N GLY A 44 -29.82 -33.35 5.27
CA GLY A 44 -30.89 -34.33 5.49
C GLY A 44 -31.02 -35.44 4.45
N SER A 45 -30.10 -35.60 3.50
CA SER A 45 -29.99 -36.88 2.80
C SER A 45 -29.60 -37.91 3.86
N ALA A 46 -30.40 -38.98 3.98
CA ALA A 46 -30.08 -40.11 4.83
C ALA A 46 -28.67 -40.59 4.44
N ARG A 47 -27.66 -40.19 5.23
CA ARG A 47 -26.28 -40.60 4.99
C ARG A 47 -26.30 -42.11 5.02
N GLY A 48 -25.90 -42.73 3.90
CA GLY A 48 -25.68 -44.17 3.90
C GLY A 48 -24.73 -44.49 5.05
N GLU A 49 -25.06 -45.50 5.86
CA GLU A 49 -24.17 -45.94 6.93
C GLU A 49 -22.78 -46.17 6.33
N PHE A 50 -21.76 -45.47 6.85
CA PHE A 50 -20.38 -45.72 6.45
C PHE A 50 -20.02 -47.15 6.83
N VAL A 51 -19.43 -47.89 5.90
CA VAL A 51 -18.97 -49.26 6.15
C VAL A 51 -17.78 -49.25 7.12
N THR A 52 -16.94 -48.22 6.99
CA THR A 52 -15.73 -48.04 7.79
C THR A 52 -15.78 -46.70 8.48
N VAL A 53 -15.56 -46.67 9.80
CA VAL A 53 -15.35 -45.44 10.58
C VAL A 53 -14.00 -45.56 11.27
N ILE A 54 -13.12 -44.58 11.05
CA ILE A 54 -11.75 -44.52 11.57
C ILE A 54 -11.66 -43.34 12.52
N ASP A 55 -11.45 -43.59 13.81
CA ASP A 55 -11.21 -42.57 14.83
C ASP A 55 -9.72 -42.51 15.19
N SER A 56 -9.08 -41.36 14.98
CA SER A 56 -7.67 -41.13 15.29
C SER A 56 -7.51 -39.94 16.24
N PRO A 57 -6.85 -40.10 17.41
CA PRO A 57 -6.38 -41.35 18.03
C PRO A 57 -7.53 -42.27 18.52
N PRO A 58 -7.26 -43.57 18.75
CA PRO A 58 -5.93 -44.21 18.76
C PRO A 58 -5.49 -44.78 17.41
N PHE A 59 -6.28 -44.68 16.34
CA PHE A 59 -5.85 -45.19 15.04
C PHE A 59 -4.64 -44.39 14.52
N GLU A 60 -3.52 -45.07 14.28
CA GLU A 60 -2.34 -44.50 13.66
C GLU A 60 -2.35 -44.83 12.17
N PHE A 61 -2.35 -43.80 11.33
CA PHE A 61 -2.17 -43.97 9.89
C PHE A 61 -0.71 -44.33 9.59
N GLU A 62 -0.49 -45.15 8.57
CA GLU A 62 0.86 -45.40 8.03
C GLU A 62 1.45 -44.11 7.42
N GLU A 63 2.66 -44.10 6.89
CA GLU A 63 3.19 -42.87 6.24
C GLU A 63 2.46 -42.53 4.92
N SER A 64 1.79 -43.51 4.31
CA SER A 64 1.08 -43.36 3.03
C SER A 64 -0.03 -44.39 2.90
N GLY A 65 -1.10 -44.05 2.17
CA GLY A 65 -2.18 -45.00 1.92
C GLY A 65 -3.30 -44.40 1.07
N THR A 66 -4.42 -45.10 1.02
CA THR A 66 -5.66 -44.63 0.38
C THR A 66 -6.82 -44.83 1.33
N ILE A 67 -7.65 -43.80 1.52
CA ILE A 67 -8.93 -43.92 2.21
C ILE A 67 -9.97 -44.42 1.20
N GLU A 68 -10.48 -45.63 1.34
CA GLU A 68 -11.41 -46.22 0.36
C GLU A 68 -12.84 -45.65 0.49
N SER A 69 -13.68 -45.90 -0.52
CA SER A 69 -15.11 -45.54 -0.53
C SER A 69 -15.88 -46.04 0.70
N ASN A 70 -16.97 -45.36 1.07
CA ASN A 70 -17.80 -45.65 2.25
C ASN A 70 -17.01 -45.61 3.58
N THR A 71 -16.04 -44.70 3.67
CA THR A 71 -15.20 -44.51 4.87
C THR A 71 -15.41 -43.13 5.46
N GLN A 72 -15.65 -43.06 6.77
CA GLN A 72 -15.55 -41.84 7.57
C GLN A 72 -14.24 -41.86 8.36
N VAL A 73 -13.50 -40.76 8.35
CA VAL A 73 -12.31 -40.54 9.16
C VAL A 73 -12.56 -39.37 10.12
N ASN A 74 -12.34 -39.57 11.41
CA ASN A 74 -12.41 -38.53 12.43
C ASN A 74 -11.01 -38.33 13.03
N LEU A 75 -10.48 -37.12 12.91
CA LEU A 75 -9.16 -36.72 13.39
C LEU A 75 -9.35 -35.78 14.60
N TYR A 76 -9.29 -36.35 15.79
CA TYR A 76 -9.34 -35.64 17.08
C TYR A 76 -7.97 -35.05 17.45
N PRO A 77 -7.84 -34.26 18.53
CA PRO A 77 -6.54 -33.71 18.94
C PRO A 77 -5.47 -34.79 19.10
N GLY A 78 -4.33 -34.60 18.43
CA GLY A 78 -3.22 -35.56 18.36
C GLY A 78 -3.36 -36.62 17.26
N GLY A 79 -4.49 -36.70 16.56
CA GLY A 79 -4.68 -37.55 15.39
C GLY A 79 -4.08 -36.90 14.16
N VAL A 80 -3.30 -37.65 13.40
CA VAL A 80 -2.59 -37.15 12.22
C VAL A 80 -2.90 -38.04 11.02
N LEU A 81 -3.35 -37.45 9.91
CA LEU A 81 -3.42 -38.10 8.61
C LEU A 81 -2.20 -37.66 7.77
N PRO A 82 -1.17 -38.51 7.57
CA PRO A 82 0.07 -38.07 6.93
C PRO A 82 -0.10 -37.56 5.49
N THR A 83 0.86 -36.74 5.05
CA THR A 83 0.82 -36.00 3.76
C THR A 83 0.69 -36.85 2.50
N ARG A 84 0.93 -38.17 2.58
CA ARG A 84 0.92 -39.09 1.42
C ARG A 84 -0.31 -40.00 1.36
N TYR A 85 -1.41 -39.62 2.02
CA TYR A 85 -2.69 -40.29 1.86
C TYR A 85 -3.47 -39.75 0.66
N ASN A 86 -3.95 -40.67 -0.17
CA ASN A 86 -4.99 -40.36 -1.14
C ASN A 86 -6.35 -40.48 -0.45
N ILE A 87 -7.17 -39.44 -0.53
CA ILE A 87 -8.55 -39.51 -0.06
C ILE A 87 -9.36 -40.04 -1.24
N GLY A 88 -9.50 -41.38 -1.28
CA GLY A 88 -10.11 -42.20 -2.33
C GLY A 88 -9.21 -42.60 -3.50
N PRO A 89 -9.70 -43.53 -4.34
CA PRO A 89 -8.87 -44.26 -5.29
C PRO A 89 -8.33 -43.35 -6.40
N THR A 90 -7.04 -43.47 -6.70
CA THR A 90 -6.35 -42.62 -7.68
C THR A 90 -6.81 -42.80 -9.14
N ARG A 91 -7.61 -43.83 -9.43
CA ARG A 91 -7.98 -44.24 -10.80
C ARG A 91 -9.48 -44.42 -11.02
N GLU A 92 -10.26 -44.56 -9.95
CA GLU A 92 -11.71 -44.76 -10.03
C GLU A 92 -12.39 -43.71 -9.14
N PRO A 93 -13.62 -43.27 -9.47
CA PRO A 93 -14.37 -42.38 -8.61
C PRO A 93 -14.59 -43.06 -7.26
N GLY A 94 -14.04 -42.49 -6.18
CA GLY A 94 -14.45 -42.86 -4.82
C GLY A 94 -15.88 -42.41 -4.57
N ASP A 95 -16.63 -43.13 -3.74
CA ASP A 95 -17.98 -42.73 -3.34
C ASP A 95 -18.08 -42.70 -1.82
N ASN A 96 -18.75 -41.67 -1.29
CA ASN A 96 -19.13 -41.58 0.12
C ASN A 96 -17.92 -41.64 1.08
N ILE A 97 -16.98 -40.70 0.93
CA ILE A 97 -15.86 -40.52 1.88
C ILE A 97 -16.11 -39.25 2.69
N GLU A 98 -15.98 -39.33 4.01
CA GLU A 98 -16.09 -38.18 4.91
C GLU A 98 -14.83 -38.06 5.78
N ILE A 99 -14.25 -36.87 5.85
CA ILE A 99 -13.13 -36.56 6.75
C ILE A 99 -13.56 -35.43 7.67
N ASN A 100 -13.47 -35.66 8.97
CA ASN A 100 -13.77 -34.70 10.02
C ASN A 100 -12.47 -34.35 10.75
N LEU A 101 -12.00 -33.12 10.58
CA LEU A 101 -10.91 -32.55 11.38
C LEU A 101 -11.52 -31.87 12.61
N LEU A 102 -11.35 -32.52 13.76
CA LEU A 102 -11.92 -32.15 15.06
C LEU A 102 -10.80 -31.78 16.05
N GLY A 103 -9.77 -31.10 15.56
CA GLY A 103 -8.57 -30.69 16.32
C GLY A 103 -7.30 -31.48 16.00
N GLY A 104 -7.38 -32.50 15.13
CA GLY A 104 -6.20 -33.20 14.60
C GLY A 104 -5.50 -32.44 13.47
N SER A 105 -4.59 -33.10 12.76
CA SER A 105 -3.94 -32.53 11.57
C SER A 105 -4.01 -33.44 10.35
N ILE A 106 -4.04 -32.80 9.17
CA ILE A 106 -3.78 -33.44 7.90
C ILE A 106 -2.42 -32.93 7.41
N GLY A 107 -1.51 -33.87 7.17
CA GLY A 107 -0.11 -33.59 6.98
C GLY A 107 0.64 -33.27 8.28
N GLU A 108 1.91 -32.95 8.13
CA GLU A 108 2.81 -32.62 9.24
C GLU A 108 3.44 -31.25 8.97
N GLU A 109 3.59 -30.45 10.04
CA GLU A 109 4.41 -29.25 10.00
C GLU A 109 5.86 -29.66 9.66
N HIS A 110 6.41 -29.16 8.56
CA HIS A 110 7.76 -29.52 8.15
C HIS A 110 8.80 -28.69 8.95
N PRO A 111 9.50 -29.25 9.95
CA PRO A 111 10.30 -28.46 10.89
C PRO A 111 11.55 -27.83 10.27
N ARG A 112 12.01 -28.33 9.11
CA ARG A 112 13.18 -27.77 8.42
C ARG A 112 12.86 -26.62 7.48
N TYR A 113 11.59 -26.41 7.13
CA TYR A 113 11.17 -25.35 6.23
C TYR A 113 9.77 -24.83 6.57
N PRO A 114 9.61 -24.07 7.66
CA PRO A 114 8.39 -23.28 7.86
C PRO A 114 8.21 -22.39 6.61
N GLY A 115 7.21 -22.71 5.78
CA GLY A 115 6.87 -21.97 4.55
C GLY A 115 7.26 -22.58 3.20
N LEU A 116 8.01 -23.70 3.12
CA LEU A 116 8.13 -24.44 1.83
C LEU A 116 7.06 -25.52 1.78
N SER A 117 6.04 -25.27 0.96
CA SER A 117 5.00 -26.23 0.61
C SER A 117 5.61 -27.55 0.13
N THR A 118 5.61 -28.56 0.99
CA THR A 118 5.64 -29.95 0.52
C THR A 118 4.31 -30.19 -0.18
N SER A 119 4.33 -30.34 -1.50
CA SER A 119 3.13 -30.65 -2.28
C SER A 119 2.60 -32.03 -1.91
N SER A 120 1.75 -32.11 -0.89
CA SER A 120 0.81 -33.20 -0.75
C SER A 120 -0.06 -33.18 -2.00
N ARG A 121 0.17 -34.14 -2.90
CA ARG A 121 -0.64 -34.35 -4.11
C ARG A 121 -2.00 -34.88 -3.68
N TRP A 122 -2.97 -34.00 -3.53
CA TRP A 122 -4.35 -34.41 -3.33
C TRP A 122 -4.96 -34.83 -4.67
N VAL A 123 -5.26 -36.12 -4.79
CA VAL A 123 -5.71 -36.78 -6.02
C VAL A 123 -7.23 -36.93 -6.04
N ARG A 124 -7.80 -36.42 -7.14
CA ARG A 124 -9.09 -36.71 -7.80
C ARG A 124 -10.01 -37.69 -7.07
N THR A 125 -11.02 -37.18 -6.37
CA THR A 125 -12.12 -38.01 -5.91
C THR A 125 -13.47 -37.33 -6.03
N THR A 126 -14.47 -38.12 -6.40
CA THR A 126 -15.88 -37.75 -6.44
C THR A 126 -16.50 -37.89 -5.05
N ASN A 127 -17.52 -37.10 -4.73
CA ASN A 127 -18.36 -37.30 -3.53
C ASN A 127 -17.59 -37.35 -2.18
N VAL A 128 -16.53 -36.56 -2.04
CA VAL A 128 -15.81 -36.41 -0.76
C VAL A 128 -16.38 -35.24 0.02
N THR A 129 -16.67 -35.46 1.30
CA THR A 129 -16.96 -34.39 2.25
C THR A 129 -15.75 -34.21 3.19
N VAL A 130 -15.19 -33.01 3.25
CA VAL A 130 -14.13 -32.66 4.21
C VAL A 130 -14.68 -31.59 5.14
N ASN A 131 -14.87 -31.93 6.40
CA ASN A 131 -15.33 -31.02 7.44
C ASN A 131 -14.16 -30.61 8.32
N LEU A 132 -13.73 -29.37 8.17
CA LEU A 132 -12.63 -28.76 8.91
C LEU A 132 -13.20 -27.89 10.02
N VAL A 133 -13.45 -28.52 11.18
CA VAL A 133 -14.04 -27.85 12.35
C VAL A 133 -12.93 -27.15 13.12
N GLU A 134 -11.91 -27.88 13.55
CA GLU A 134 -10.72 -27.38 14.25
C GLU A 134 -9.50 -28.16 13.74
N GLY A 135 -8.29 -27.61 13.88
CA GLY A 135 -7.04 -28.28 13.52
C GLY A 135 -6.35 -27.68 12.28
N ASP A 136 -5.35 -28.39 11.77
CA ASP A 136 -4.46 -27.89 10.71
C ASP A 136 -4.43 -28.81 9.48
N VAL A 137 -4.55 -28.23 8.29
CA VAL A 137 -4.25 -28.89 7.01
C VAL A 137 -2.97 -28.27 6.46
N TRP A 138 -1.90 -29.05 6.39
CA TRP A 138 -0.62 -28.58 5.87
C TRP A 138 -0.53 -28.81 4.36
N GLY A 139 -0.15 -27.75 3.62
CA GLY A 139 -0.03 -27.76 2.16
C GLY A 139 -1.32 -27.37 1.45
N TYR A 140 -1.41 -27.72 0.16
CA TYR A 140 -2.60 -27.44 -0.65
C TYR A 140 -3.77 -28.31 -0.22
N LEU A 141 -5.00 -27.81 -0.21
CA LEU A 141 -6.21 -28.62 -0.11
C LEU A 141 -6.95 -28.51 -1.45
N THR A 142 -7.07 -29.62 -2.19
CA THR A 142 -7.75 -29.60 -3.50
C THR A 142 -9.01 -30.45 -3.49
N GLY A 143 -10.16 -29.81 -3.58
CA GLY A 143 -11.45 -30.45 -3.85
C GLY A 143 -11.62 -30.68 -5.35
N ARG A 144 -12.01 -31.89 -5.75
CA ARG A 144 -12.32 -32.24 -7.14
C ARG A 144 -13.64 -32.98 -7.23
N ALA A 145 -14.13 -33.10 -8.47
CA ALA A 145 -15.24 -33.93 -8.88
C ALA A 145 -16.49 -33.86 -7.97
N GLY A 146 -16.90 -32.63 -7.63
CA GLY A 146 -18.05 -32.37 -6.78
C GLY A 146 -17.79 -32.55 -5.28
N ALA A 147 -16.55 -32.47 -4.81
CA ALA A 147 -16.22 -32.50 -3.39
C ALA A 147 -16.86 -31.33 -2.64
N LEU A 148 -17.21 -31.55 -1.37
CA LEU A 148 -17.69 -30.53 -0.44
C LEU A 148 -16.66 -30.33 0.67
N VAL A 149 -16.11 -29.12 0.77
CA VAL A 149 -15.21 -28.70 1.86
C VAL A 149 -15.95 -27.73 2.76
N THR A 150 -16.02 -27.98 4.07
CA THR A 150 -16.54 -27.02 5.03
C THR A 150 -15.41 -26.56 5.95
N LEU A 151 -15.25 -25.25 6.12
CA LEU A 151 -14.22 -24.63 6.95
C LEU A 151 -14.90 -23.77 8.04
N ARG A 152 -14.65 -24.10 9.31
CA ARG A 152 -15.25 -23.41 10.46
C ARG A 152 -14.23 -22.74 11.36
N ASP A 153 -13.27 -23.46 11.93
CA ASP A 153 -12.24 -22.85 12.80
C ASP A 153 -10.85 -23.49 12.59
N ALA A 154 -10.69 -24.29 11.53
CA ALA A 154 -9.41 -24.88 11.16
C ALA A 154 -8.53 -23.92 10.33
N THR A 155 -7.25 -24.26 10.22
CA THR A 155 -6.28 -23.56 9.37
C THR A 155 -5.85 -24.44 8.19
N VAL A 156 -5.89 -23.91 6.98
CA VAL A 156 -5.26 -24.49 5.79
C VAL A 156 -3.96 -23.72 5.52
N HIS A 157 -2.82 -24.34 5.80
CA HIS A 157 -1.48 -23.80 5.60
C HIS A 157 -1.03 -23.96 4.13
N GLY A 158 -1.76 -23.31 3.22
CA GLY A 158 -1.56 -23.36 1.77
C GLY A 158 -2.82 -22.95 1.01
N ASP A 159 -2.89 -23.26 -0.29
CA ASP A 159 -4.04 -22.89 -1.11
C ASP A 159 -5.21 -23.87 -0.91
N LEU A 160 -6.43 -23.34 -0.93
CA LEU A 160 -7.67 -24.12 -1.03
C LEU A 160 -8.19 -24.04 -2.48
N SER A 161 -8.00 -25.10 -3.24
CA SER A 161 -8.39 -25.19 -4.65
C SER A 161 -9.62 -26.07 -4.85
N LEU A 162 -10.61 -25.60 -5.60
CA LEU A 162 -11.85 -26.30 -5.95
C LEU A 162 -11.93 -26.45 -7.46
N GLU A 163 -12.08 -27.69 -7.93
CA GLU A 163 -12.19 -28.02 -9.35
C GLU A 163 -13.40 -28.91 -9.63
N ASP A 164 -13.79 -29.03 -10.89
CA ASP A 164 -14.82 -29.95 -11.39
C ASP A 164 -16.14 -29.89 -10.61
N GLY A 165 -16.70 -28.70 -10.43
CA GLY A 165 -17.99 -28.50 -9.75
C GLY A 165 -17.97 -28.71 -8.23
N SER A 166 -16.80 -28.64 -7.60
CA SER A 166 -16.66 -28.75 -6.14
C SER A 166 -17.20 -27.53 -5.40
N MET A 167 -17.43 -27.68 -4.10
CA MET A 167 -17.98 -26.64 -3.25
C MET A 167 -17.12 -26.43 -2.00
N ALA A 168 -16.90 -25.17 -1.62
CA ALA A 168 -16.44 -24.81 -0.28
C ALA A 168 -17.48 -23.97 0.46
N VAL A 169 -17.64 -24.24 1.76
CA VAL A 169 -18.41 -23.44 2.70
C VAL A 169 -17.46 -22.94 3.78
N VAL A 170 -17.08 -21.67 3.71
CA VAL A 170 -16.17 -21.01 4.66
C VAL A 170 -16.99 -20.14 5.61
N SER A 171 -17.15 -20.61 6.84
CA SER A 171 -17.88 -19.91 7.91
C SER A 171 -16.96 -19.35 9.00
N GLY A 172 -15.68 -19.70 8.97
CA GLY A 172 -14.62 -19.23 9.86
C GLY A 172 -13.28 -19.82 9.43
N GLY A 173 -12.29 -19.89 10.33
CA GLY A 173 -10.97 -20.45 10.05
C GLY A 173 -10.07 -19.56 9.21
N LEU A 174 -8.92 -20.11 8.82
CA LEU A 174 -7.86 -19.40 8.09
C LEU A 174 -7.39 -20.22 6.88
N VAL A 175 -7.28 -19.60 5.71
CA VAL A 175 -6.53 -20.12 4.56
C VAL A 175 -5.31 -19.22 4.39
N THR A 176 -4.11 -19.76 4.59
CA THR A 176 -2.87 -18.95 4.54
C THR A 176 -2.38 -18.70 3.11
N GLY A 177 -2.86 -19.49 2.15
CA GLY A 177 -2.61 -19.32 0.71
C GLY A 177 -3.84 -18.81 -0.04
N GLU A 178 -3.87 -19.04 -1.34
CA GLU A 178 -4.94 -18.58 -2.22
C GLU A 178 -6.18 -19.48 -2.11
N LEU A 179 -7.38 -18.89 -2.19
CA LEU A 179 -8.60 -19.67 -2.46
C LEU A 179 -8.89 -19.66 -3.96
N VAL A 180 -8.84 -20.83 -4.60
CA VAL A 180 -9.07 -20.97 -6.05
C VAL A 180 -10.37 -21.74 -6.31
N ALA A 181 -11.27 -21.19 -7.12
CA ALA A 181 -12.45 -21.87 -7.61
C ALA A 181 -12.46 -21.91 -9.14
N LYS A 182 -12.49 -23.11 -9.71
CA LYS A 182 -12.51 -23.32 -11.15
C LYS A 182 -13.43 -24.45 -11.60
N ASP A 183 -13.67 -24.49 -12.90
CA ASP A 183 -14.43 -25.53 -13.60
C ASP A 183 -15.84 -25.74 -13.02
N GLY A 184 -16.57 -24.63 -12.86
CA GLY A 184 -17.95 -24.63 -12.34
C GLY A 184 -18.07 -24.83 -10.84
N SER A 185 -16.98 -24.65 -10.08
CA SER A 185 -16.97 -24.79 -8.62
C SER A 185 -17.68 -23.63 -7.92
N THR A 186 -18.04 -23.82 -6.66
CA THR A 186 -18.78 -22.82 -5.87
C THR A 186 -18.14 -22.57 -4.51
N VAL A 187 -18.02 -21.31 -4.11
CA VAL A 187 -17.52 -20.91 -2.79
C VAL A 187 -18.59 -20.10 -2.08
N HIS A 188 -18.92 -20.48 -0.85
CA HIS A 188 -19.79 -19.73 0.04
C HIS A 188 -19.00 -19.27 1.25
N MET A 189 -18.73 -17.97 1.32
CA MET A 189 -18.00 -17.34 2.41
C MET A 189 -18.94 -16.49 3.27
N SER A 190 -19.02 -16.83 4.55
CA SER A 190 -19.82 -16.11 5.57
C SER A 190 -18.98 -15.68 6.77
N GLY A 191 -17.75 -16.18 6.87
CA GLY A 191 -16.76 -15.83 7.88
C GLY A 191 -15.37 -16.26 7.42
N GLY A 192 -14.42 -16.29 8.36
CA GLY A 192 -13.06 -16.76 8.12
C GLY A 192 -12.16 -15.72 7.45
N THR A 193 -10.88 -16.06 7.31
CA THR A 193 -9.88 -15.21 6.66
C THR A 193 -9.16 -16.01 5.58
N ILE A 194 -9.03 -15.42 4.40
CA ILE A 194 -8.16 -15.89 3.33
C ILE A 194 -7.03 -14.87 3.22
N THR A 195 -5.78 -15.28 3.37
CA THR A 195 -4.63 -14.36 3.24
C THR A 195 -4.00 -14.45 1.87
N GLN A 196 -3.19 -13.44 1.54
CA GLN A 196 -2.34 -13.50 0.35
C GLN A 196 -1.37 -14.69 0.43
N SER A 197 -1.27 -15.40 -0.68
CA SER A 197 -0.15 -16.30 -0.93
C SER A 197 1.16 -15.48 -0.91
N PRO A 198 2.25 -15.97 -0.30
CA PRO A 198 3.56 -15.32 -0.41
C PRO A 198 4.14 -15.35 -1.83
N SER A 199 3.45 -15.97 -2.79
CA SER A 199 3.80 -15.91 -4.20
C SER A 199 3.61 -14.50 -4.78
N PHE A 200 4.31 -14.20 -5.89
CA PHE A 200 4.42 -12.85 -6.47
C PHE A 200 3.10 -12.20 -6.93
N PHE A 201 1.97 -12.87 -6.80
CA PHE A 201 0.65 -12.36 -7.15
C PHE A 201 -0.08 -11.97 -5.85
N LEU A 202 -0.61 -10.75 -5.80
CA LEU A 202 -1.31 -10.18 -4.63
C LEU A 202 -2.71 -10.79 -4.41
N GLU A 203 -2.97 -11.97 -4.97
CA GLU A 203 -4.26 -12.63 -5.03
C GLU A 203 -4.58 -13.34 -3.70
N GLY A 204 -5.75 -13.04 -3.16
CA GLY A 204 -6.31 -13.76 -2.01
C GLY A 204 -7.29 -14.84 -2.48
N ALA A 205 -8.16 -14.51 -3.45
CA ALA A 205 -9.11 -15.46 -4.01
C ALA A 205 -9.26 -15.29 -5.53
N THR A 206 -9.30 -16.40 -6.25
CA THR A 206 -9.47 -16.42 -7.71
C THR A 206 -10.65 -17.32 -8.09
N VAL A 207 -11.55 -16.77 -8.90
CA VAL A 207 -12.80 -17.39 -9.33
C VAL A 207 -12.84 -17.38 -10.84
N HIS A 208 -12.66 -18.54 -11.46
CA HIS A 208 -12.59 -18.64 -12.92
C HIS A 208 -13.34 -19.85 -13.52
N SER A 209 -13.43 -19.89 -14.86
CA SER A 209 -14.02 -21.03 -15.60
C SER A 209 -15.46 -21.39 -15.21
N GLY A 210 -16.36 -20.40 -15.19
CA GLY A 210 -17.79 -20.61 -14.90
C GLY A 210 -18.11 -20.87 -13.43
N SER A 211 -17.20 -20.55 -12.52
CA SER A 211 -17.35 -20.76 -11.08
C SER A 211 -18.19 -19.65 -10.43
N VAL A 212 -18.60 -19.90 -9.19
CA VAL A 212 -19.44 -18.99 -8.40
C VAL A 212 -18.78 -18.70 -7.05
N PHE A 213 -18.71 -17.43 -6.66
CA PHE A 213 -18.23 -17.01 -5.35
C PHE A 213 -19.29 -16.15 -4.67
N LEU A 214 -19.82 -16.61 -3.53
CA LEU A 214 -20.84 -15.92 -2.76
C LEU A 214 -20.24 -15.49 -1.42
N MET A 215 -20.20 -14.18 -1.16
CA MET A 215 -19.65 -13.60 0.05
C MET A 215 -20.70 -12.81 0.81
N THR A 216 -20.91 -13.20 2.07
CA THR A 216 -21.83 -12.57 3.04
C THR A 216 -21.10 -12.06 4.27
N GLY A 217 -19.85 -12.49 4.48
CA GLY A 217 -19.01 -12.15 5.60
C GLY A 217 -17.59 -12.72 5.41
N GLY A 218 -16.73 -12.54 6.41
CA GLY A 218 -15.33 -12.95 6.35
C GLY A 218 -14.40 -11.92 5.70
N VAL A 219 -13.13 -12.28 5.55
CA VAL A 219 -12.06 -11.39 5.07
C VAL A 219 -11.27 -12.06 3.94
N VAL A 220 -11.23 -11.44 2.77
CA VAL A 220 -10.23 -11.72 1.73
C VAL A 220 -9.12 -10.69 1.89
N ASN A 221 -8.02 -11.08 2.53
CA ASN A 221 -6.85 -10.24 2.75
C ASN A 221 -5.90 -10.31 1.55
N GLY A 222 -6.41 -9.89 0.39
CA GLY A 222 -5.78 -9.88 -0.93
C GLY A 222 -6.78 -9.50 -2.02
N ASP A 223 -6.39 -9.65 -3.28
CA ASP A 223 -7.30 -9.41 -4.42
C ASP A 223 -8.36 -10.54 -4.52
N LEU A 224 -9.55 -10.17 -4.97
CA LEU A 224 -10.57 -11.08 -5.48
C LEU A 224 -10.59 -10.97 -7.01
N ALA A 225 -10.04 -11.97 -7.70
CA ALA A 225 -10.03 -12.05 -9.16
C ALA A 225 -11.22 -12.88 -9.68
N VAL A 226 -11.98 -12.34 -10.62
CA VAL A 226 -13.19 -12.95 -11.20
C VAL A 226 -13.08 -12.94 -12.73
N SER A 227 -12.87 -14.11 -13.33
CA SER A 227 -12.75 -14.25 -14.80
C SER A 227 -13.68 -15.31 -15.37
N ASP A 228 -14.42 -15.00 -16.43
CA ASP A 228 -15.39 -15.94 -17.05
C ASP A 228 -16.33 -16.61 -16.01
N SER A 229 -16.63 -15.93 -14.91
CA SER A 229 -17.27 -16.46 -13.69
C SER A 229 -18.14 -15.43 -13.01
N PHE A 230 -18.79 -15.80 -11.90
CA PHE A 230 -19.68 -14.91 -11.17
C PHE A 230 -19.28 -14.76 -9.70
N ALA A 231 -19.24 -13.53 -9.20
CA ALA A 231 -19.13 -13.23 -7.78
C ALA A 231 -20.35 -12.43 -7.29
N SER A 232 -20.87 -12.75 -6.10
CA SER A 232 -21.87 -11.96 -5.39
C SER A 232 -21.33 -11.57 -4.02
N ILE A 233 -21.23 -10.27 -3.77
CA ILE A 233 -20.66 -9.70 -2.56
C ILE A 233 -21.76 -8.91 -1.85
N THR A 234 -22.15 -9.38 -0.68
CA THR A 234 -23.25 -8.84 0.12
C THR A 234 -22.80 -8.37 1.50
N GLY A 235 -21.56 -8.66 1.86
CA GLY A 235 -20.94 -8.32 3.14
C GLY A 235 -19.50 -8.82 3.19
N GLY A 236 -18.87 -8.70 4.36
CA GLY A 236 -17.47 -9.05 4.56
C GLY A 236 -16.50 -7.93 4.16
N ARG A 237 -15.21 -8.27 4.11
CA ARG A 237 -14.13 -7.35 3.73
C ARG A 237 -13.26 -7.94 2.64
N ILE A 238 -12.99 -7.17 1.58
CA ILE A 238 -11.97 -7.47 0.57
C ILE A 238 -10.93 -6.37 0.70
N ALA A 239 -9.73 -6.73 1.17
CA ALA A 239 -8.67 -5.75 1.45
C ALA A 239 -7.96 -5.29 0.18
N GLY A 240 -7.77 -6.20 -0.79
CA GLY A 240 -7.19 -5.89 -2.08
C GLY A 240 -8.24 -5.49 -3.11
N ARG A 241 -7.86 -5.62 -4.38
CA ARG A 241 -8.68 -5.23 -5.52
C ARG A 241 -9.78 -6.24 -5.80
N ILE A 242 -10.91 -5.78 -6.32
CA ILE A 242 -11.92 -6.62 -6.97
C ILE A 242 -11.65 -6.55 -8.47
N ALA A 243 -10.97 -7.56 -9.02
CA ALA A 243 -10.57 -7.60 -10.41
C ALA A 243 -11.56 -8.46 -11.23
N VAL A 244 -12.31 -7.84 -12.13
CA VAL A 244 -13.33 -8.50 -12.95
C VAL A 244 -12.91 -8.45 -14.42
N SER A 245 -12.67 -9.61 -15.02
CA SER A 245 -12.07 -9.73 -16.34
C SER A 245 -12.67 -10.83 -17.19
N GLY A 246 -12.31 -10.89 -18.48
CA GLY A 246 -12.61 -12.04 -19.34
C GLY A 246 -14.09 -12.47 -19.28
N GLY A 247 -15.04 -11.55 -19.43
CA GLY A 247 -16.47 -11.86 -19.34
C GLY A 247 -16.98 -12.29 -17.96
N GLY A 248 -16.17 -12.15 -16.91
CA GLY A 248 -16.58 -12.31 -15.53
C GLY A 248 -17.59 -11.24 -15.10
N GLU A 249 -18.40 -11.58 -14.10
CA GLU A 249 -19.47 -10.76 -13.58
C GLU A 249 -19.34 -10.65 -12.04
N ALA A 250 -19.43 -9.44 -11.48
CA ALA A 250 -19.49 -9.23 -10.04
C ALA A 250 -20.74 -8.42 -9.67
N GLU A 251 -21.56 -8.91 -8.74
CA GLU A 251 -22.71 -8.19 -8.21
C GLU A 251 -22.45 -7.80 -6.74
N ILE A 252 -22.35 -6.50 -6.49
CA ILE A 252 -21.91 -5.93 -5.22
C ILE A 252 -23.08 -5.16 -4.58
N THR A 253 -23.48 -5.61 -3.40
CA THR A 253 -24.65 -5.12 -2.65
C THR A 253 -24.31 -4.66 -1.24
N GLY A 254 -23.07 -4.90 -0.80
CA GLY A 254 -22.57 -4.53 0.52
C GLY A 254 -21.13 -4.93 0.79
N GLY A 255 -20.66 -4.67 2.03
CA GLY A 255 -19.31 -5.00 2.52
C GLY A 255 -18.27 -3.87 2.39
N SER A 256 -17.10 -4.08 3.01
CA SER A 256 -15.93 -3.19 2.88
C SER A 256 -15.07 -3.65 1.70
N LEU A 257 -14.86 -2.76 0.74
CA LEU A 257 -14.29 -3.09 -0.56
C LEU A 257 -12.97 -2.34 -0.75
N GLY A 258 -11.97 -2.98 -1.33
CA GLY A 258 -10.84 -2.28 -1.93
C GLY A 258 -11.14 -1.84 -3.37
N PRO A 259 -10.12 -1.43 -4.13
CA PRO A 259 -10.32 -0.85 -5.45
C PRO A 259 -10.99 -1.81 -6.44
N LEU A 260 -11.90 -1.29 -7.26
CA LEU A 260 -12.62 -1.98 -8.31
C LEU A 260 -11.88 -1.87 -9.65
N HIS A 261 -11.42 -3.00 -10.18
CA HIS A 261 -10.76 -3.10 -11.47
C HIS A 261 -11.63 -3.91 -12.42
N VAL A 262 -12.11 -3.31 -13.50
CA VAL A 262 -12.92 -4.00 -14.50
C VAL A 262 -12.28 -3.86 -15.87
N TYR A 263 -11.82 -5.00 -16.41
CA TYR A 263 -11.14 -5.11 -17.70
C TYR A 263 -11.64 -6.31 -18.51
N GLY A 264 -12.71 -6.07 -19.26
CA GLY A 264 -13.33 -7.06 -20.15
C GLY A 264 -14.40 -7.92 -19.47
N GLY A 265 -14.79 -7.59 -18.24
CA GLY A 265 -15.94 -8.15 -17.52
C GLY A 265 -17.03 -7.11 -17.25
N THR A 266 -17.89 -7.38 -16.26
CA THR A 266 -18.93 -6.45 -15.81
C THR A 266 -19.06 -6.47 -14.29
N ALA A 267 -18.98 -5.31 -13.65
CA ALA A 267 -19.34 -5.15 -12.25
C ALA A 267 -20.71 -4.46 -12.15
N THR A 268 -21.56 -4.89 -11.23
CA THR A 268 -22.84 -4.24 -10.91
C THR A 268 -22.84 -3.78 -9.47
N LEU A 269 -22.96 -2.47 -9.24
CA LEU A 269 -23.24 -1.93 -7.91
C LEU A 269 -24.75 -1.84 -7.69
N VAL A 270 -25.21 -2.39 -6.58
CA VAL A 270 -26.63 -2.45 -6.23
C VAL A 270 -26.87 -1.61 -4.99
N GLY A 271 -27.61 -0.52 -5.14
CA GLY A 271 -27.75 0.48 -4.09
C GLY A 271 -28.57 1.69 -4.51
N GLY A 272 -28.36 2.81 -3.86
CA GLY A 272 -29.02 4.07 -4.14
C GLY A 272 -28.09 5.26 -3.91
N GLU A 273 -28.65 6.46 -3.98
CA GLU A 273 -27.91 7.71 -3.74
C GLU A 273 -26.68 7.87 -4.66
N PHE A 274 -26.71 7.30 -5.86
CA PHE A 274 -25.59 7.37 -6.81
C PHE A 274 -25.44 8.77 -7.40
N HIS A 275 -24.22 9.30 -7.35
CA HIS A 275 -23.85 10.58 -7.96
C HIS A 275 -22.58 10.39 -8.80
N LEU A 276 -22.56 10.98 -10.00
CA LEU A 276 -21.38 11.09 -10.85
C LEU A 276 -20.88 12.54 -10.81
N ASP A 277 -19.66 12.76 -10.34
CA ASP A 277 -19.04 14.08 -10.17
C ASP A 277 -19.94 15.03 -9.34
N GLY A 278 -20.55 14.47 -8.29
CA GLY A 278 -21.48 15.17 -7.41
C GLY A 278 -22.88 15.41 -7.98
N ALA A 279 -23.15 15.07 -9.25
CA ALA A 279 -24.47 15.17 -9.86
C ALA A 279 -25.26 13.86 -9.68
N PRO A 280 -26.52 13.89 -9.19
CA PRO A 280 -27.33 12.68 -9.04
C PRO A 280 -27.55 11.96 -10.38
N ILE A 281 -27.37 10.64 -10.41
CA ILE A 281 -27.67 9.84 -11.59
C ILE A 281 -29.17 9.55 -11.62
N THR A 282 -29.89 10.22 -12.50
CA THR A 282 -31.35 10.05 -12.66
C THR A 282 -31.70 8.94 -13.65
N GLY A 283 -32.88 8.34 -13.52
CA GLY A 283 -33.38 7.33 -14.47
C GLY A 283 -32.94 5.90 -14.18
N LEU A 284 -32.16 5.68 -13.12
CA LEU A 284 -31.86 4.35 -12.60
C LEU A 284 -33.15 3.63 -12.19
N THR A 285 -33.21 2.33 -12.48
CA THR A 285 -34.35 1.47 -12.15
C THR A 285 -33.87 0.25 -11.36
N ALA A 286 -34.80 -0.59 -10.91
CA ALA A 286 -34.47 -1.88 -10.28
C ALA A 286 -33.79 -2.87 -11.24
N SER A 287 -33.79 -2.60 -12.55
CA SER A 287 -32.99 -3.34 -13.53
C SER A 287 -31.60 -2.71 -13.65
N ALA A 288 -30.56 -3.55 -13.80
CA ALA A 288 -29.21 -3.08 -14.05
C ALA A 288 -29.16 -2.22 -15.32
N GLN A 289 -28.48 -1.07 -15.22
CA GLN A 289 -28.25 -0.16 -16.32
C GLN A 289 -26.76 0.13 -16.42
N THR A 290 -26.18 -0.16 -17.59
CA THR A 290 -24.80 0.20 -17.89
C THR A 290 -24.65 1.70 -17.83
N THR A 291 -23.72 2.14 -16.98
CA THR A 291 -23.42 3.54 -16.77
C THR A 291 -21.98 3.74 -17.21
N ALA A 292 -21.78 4.51 -18.28
CA ALA A 292 -20.45 4.95 -18.64
C ALA A 292 -19.91 5.81 -17.49
N ILE A 293 -18.82 5.37 -16.87
CA ILE A 293 -18.04 6.15 -15.91
C ILE A 293 -16.82 6.66 -16.67
N PRO A 294 -16.84 7.93 -17.13
CA PRO A 294 -15.71 8.47 -17.88
C PRO A 294 -14.40 8.32 -17.12
N LYS A 295 -13.30 8.27 -17.86
CA LYS A 295 -11.98 8.39 -17.23
C LYS A 295 -11.92 9.67 -16.40
N ASP A 296 -11.27 9.59 -15.25
CA ASP A 296 -11.04 10.66 -14.27
C ASP A 296 -12.28 11.15 -13.52
N SER A 297 -13.45 10.56 -13.78
CA SER A 297 -14.70 10.84 -13.06
C SER A 297 -14.79 10.11 -11.71
N LEU A 298 -15.67 10.62 -10.85
CA LEU A 298 -15.89 10.14 -9.50
C LEU A 298 -17.35 9.70 -9.33
N LEU A 299 -17.56 8.39 -9.19
CA LEU A 299 -18.84 7.85 -8.76
C LEU A 299 -18.86 7.75 -7.24
N THR A 300 -19.96 8.18 -6.63
CA THR A 300 -20.25 7.96 -5.21
C THR A 300 -21.63 7.33 -5.07
N GLY A 301 -21.87 6.58 -4.00
CA GLY A 301 -23.19 6.02 -3.73
C GLY A 301 -23.26 5.25 -2.42
N VAL A 302 -24.40 4.63 -2.18
CA VAL A 302 -24.64 3.79 -1.00
C VAL A 302 -25.17 2.44 -1.46
N LEU A 303 -24.50 1.36 -1.09
CA LEU A 303 -24.91 0.00 -1.39
C LEU A 303 -26.18 -0.39 -0.62
N SER A 304 -26.86 -1.45 -1.04
CA SER A 304 -28.15 -1.85 -0.46
C SER A 304 -28.09 -2.29 1.01
N ASP A 305 -26.91 -2.63 1.54
CA ASP A 305 -26.69 -2.87 2.97
C ASP A 305 -26.44 -1.58 3.78
N GLY A 306 -26.33 -0.42 3.10
CA GLY A 306 -26.00 0.87 3.70
C GLY A 306 -24.52 1.24 3.64
N THR A 307 -23.66 0.40 3.08
CA THR A 307 -22.23 0.68 2.96
C THR A 307 -21.99 1.81 1.95
N PRO A 308 -21.31 2.91 2.32
CA PRO A 308 -20.88 3.91 1.36
C PRO A 308 -19.84 3.36 0.39
N VAL A 309 -19.83 3.85 -0.85
CA VAL A 309 -18.86 3.47 -1.88
C VAL A 309 -18.41 4.70 -2.68
N ILE A 310 -17.11 4.76 -2.98
CA ILE A 310 -16.50 5.66 -3.94
C ILE A 310 -15.86 4.80 -5.03
N VAL A 311 -15.97 5.23 -6.29
CA VAL A 311 -15.24 4.64 -7.41
C VAL A 311 -14.64 5.78 -8.25
N ALA A 312 -13.32 5.88 -8.28
CA ALA A 312 -12.53 6.92 -8.94
C ALA A 312 -11.72 6.34 -10.12
N ASN A 313 -12.17 6.57 -11.35
CA ASN A 313 -11.56 5.96 -12.54
C ASN A 313 -10.25 6.65 -12.98
N ARG A 314 -9.18 6.54 -12.18
CA ARG A 314 -7.94 7.33 -12.34
C ARG A 314 -6.66 6.53 -12.64
N GLY A 315 -6.71 5.20 -12.70
CA GLY A 315 -5.58 4.38 -13.19
C GLY A 315 -5.16 3.23 -12.28
N ILE A 316 -3.88 2.87 -12.30
CA ILE A 316 -3.40 1.53 -11.87
C ILE A 316 -3.33 1.29 -10.35
N LEU A 317 -3.28 2.34 -9.52
CA LEU A 317 -3.21 2.22 -8.06
C LEU A 317 -4.57 2.49 -7.37
N GLN A 318 -5.55 2.99 -8.12
CA GLN A 318 -6.93 3.22 -7.68
C GLN A 318 -7.87 2.36 -8.54
N ASP A 319 -9.15 2.73 -8.63
CA ASP A 319 -10.09 2.06 -9.53
C ASP A 319 -9.67 2.25 -10.99
N SER A 320 -9.87 1.17 -11.75
CA SER A 320 -9.55 1.12 -13.17
C SER A 320 -10.72 0.49 -13.89
N LEU A 321 -11.51 1.35 -14.54
CA LEU A 321 -12.68 0.94 -15.29
C LEU A 321 -12.43 1.21 -16.78
N TRP A 322 -12.51 0.17 -17.59
CA TRP A 322 -12.68 0.36 -19.03
C TRP A 322 -14.11 0.84 -19.31
N GLU A 323 -14.28 1.65 -20.36
CA GLU A 323 -15.58 2.22 -20.74
C GLU A 323 -16.66 1.12 -20.83
N ASP A 324 -17.87 1.44 -20.35
CA ASP A 324 -19.07 0.59 -20.38
C ASP A 324 -19.02 -0.74 -19.60
N GLN A 325 -18.21 -0.83 -18.54
CA GLN A 325 -18.08 -2.07 -17.74
C GLN A 325 -18.64 -2.00 -16.32
N LEU A 326 -19.20 -0.86 -15.92
CA LEU A 326 -19.89 -0.70 -14.64
C LEU A 326 -21.40 -0.53 -14.87
N ASP A 327 -22.17 -1.43 -14.30
CA ASP A 327 -23.62 -1.34 -14.22
C ASP A 327 -24.04 -0.81 -12.85
N LEU A 328 -25.07 0.03 -12.83
CA LEU A 328 -25.73 0.48 -11.60
C LEU A 328 -27.15 -0.10 -11.55
N ARG A 329 -27.56 -0.59 -10.38
CA ARG A 329 -28.90 -1.10 -10.14
C ARG A 329 -29.50 -0.45 -8.90
N LEU A 330 -30.65 0.21 -9.06
CA LEU A 330 -31.31 0.89 -7.96
C LEU A 330 -31.93 -0.13 -6.99
N ALA A 331 -31.62 0.00 -5.72
CA ALA A 331 -32.20 -0.74 -4.61
C ALA A 331 -32.50 0.20 -3.43
N PRO A 332 -33.49 -0.12 -2.58
CA PRO A 332 -33.67 0.60 -1.32
C PRO A 332 -32.39 0.56 -0.49
N VAL A 333 -31.97 1.70 0.02
CA VAL A 333 -30.88 1.81 1.00
C VAL A 333 -31.48 2.00 2.39
N PRO A 334 -30.87 1.46 3.46
CA PRO A 334 -31.28 1.73 4.83
C PRO A 334 -31.26 3.23 5.14
N ALA A 335 -31.96 3.66 6.19
CA ALA A 335 -31.82 5.02 6.69
C ALA A 335 -30.39 5.26 7.24
N SER A 336 -29.86 6.48 7.14
CA SER A 336 -28.55 6.86 7.67
C SER A 336 -28.58 7.09 9.19
N GLU A 337 -29.07 6.10 9.93
CA GLU A 337 -29.10 6.11 11.40
C GLU A 337 -28.03 5.17 11.98
N PRO A 338 -27.28 5.60 13.03
CA PRO A 338 -27.33 6.92 13.65
C PRO A 338 -26.65 8.02 12.79
N THR A 339 -27.01 9.29 13.05
CA THR A 339 -26.41 10.46 12.36
C THR A 339 -25.09 10.92 12.99
N ALA A 340 -24.76 10.43 14.17
CA ALA A 340 -23.52 10.74 14.87
C ALA A 340 -23.01 9.48 15.56
N PHE A 341 -21.71 9.24 15.42
CA PHE A 341 -20.97 8.16 16.06
C PHE A 341 -19.87 8.78 16.93
N ASP A 342 -19.72 8.30 18.15
CA ASP A 342 -18.57 8.61 19.01
C ASP A 342 -17.86 7.31 19.36
N SER A 343 -16.61 7.15 18.91
CA SER A 343 -15.87 5.89 19.02
C SER A 343 -15.57 5.45 20.46
N ASP A 344 -15.79 6.30 21.47
CA ASP A 344 -15.70 5.91 22.88
C ASP A 344 -16.88 5.02 23.32
N VAL A 345 -18.03 5.14 22.65
CA VAL A 345 -19.28 4.49 23.07
C VAL A 345 -19.95 3.68 21.96
N ASP A 346 -19.72 4.03 20.70
CA ASP A 346 -20.28 3.40 19.53
C ASP A 346 -19.24 2.54 18.80
N SER A 347 -19.69 1.46 18.16
CA SER A 347 -18.86 0.76 17.17
C SER A 347 -18.60 1.69 15.99
N VAL A 348 -17.34 1.80 15.56
CA VAL A 348 -16.98 2.60 14.38
C VAL A 348 -17.67 2.03 13.14
N PRO A 349 -18.42 2.83 12.36
CA PRO A 349 -19.08 2.34 11.15
C PRO A 349 -18.04 1.97 10.08
N THR A 350 -18.47 1.26 9.04
CA THR A 350 -17.61 0.95 7.87
C THR A 350 -17.33 2.18 7.00
N GLY A 351 -18.13 3.24 7.15
CA GLY A 351 -17.93 4.53 6.51
C GLY A 351 -19.02 5.52 6.95
N LEU A 352 -19.00 6.73 6.39
CA LEU A 352 -19.97 7.78 6.65
C LEU A 352 -20.76 8.13 5.40
N ARG A 353 -22.08 8.16 5.54
CA ARG A 353 -23.02 8.63 4.53
C ARG A 353 -23.31 10.12 4.71
N THR A 354 -24.02 10.69 3.74
CA THR A 354 -24.49 12.08 3.79
C THR A 354 -25.18 12.42 5.10
N GLY A 355 -24.70 13.46 5.77
CA GLY A 355 -25.25 13.95 7.05
C GLY A 355 -24.79 13.17 8.29
N GLN A 356 -24.01 12.10 8.14
CA GLN A 356 -23.43 11.38 9.27
C GLN A 356 -22.14 12.04 9.76
N SER A 357 -21.82 11.85 11.04
CA SER A 357 -20.60 12.33 11.67
C SER A 357 -19.93 11.26 12.52
N LEU A 358 -18.60 11.23 12.55
CA LEU A 358 -17.82 10.36 13.43
C LEU A 358 -16.74 11.17 14.15
N ALA A 359 -16.69 11.04 15.48
CA ALA A 359 -15.55 11.43 16.29
C ALA A 359 -14.68 10.20 16.58
N LEU A 360 -13.48 10.18 16.02
CA LEU A 360 -12.50 9.10 16.14
C LEU A 360 -11.44 9.47 17.19
N ARG A 361 -11.61 8.92 18.38
CA ARG A 361 -10.85 9.25 19.60
C ARG A 361 -9.68 8.30 19.83
N ALA A 362 -8.81 8.66 20.77
CA ALA A 362 -7.59 7.91 21.08
C ALA A 362 -7.88 6.43 21.38
N GLY A 363 -7.15 5.54 20.70
CA GLY A 363 -7.31 4.09 20.82
C GLY A 363 -8.39 3.47 19.93
N ALA A 364 -9.24 4.28 19.29
CA ALA A 364 -10.18 3.79 18.29
C ALA A 364 -9.53 3.69 16.91
N GLN A 365 -9.91 2.66 16.16
CA GLN A 365 -9.47 2.42 14.80
C GLN A 365 -10.69 2.23 13.89
N ALA A 366 -10.78 3.03 12.84
CA ALA A 366 -11.73 2.78 11.75
C ALA A 366 -11.24 1.61 10.90
N PRO A 367 -12.16 0.81 10.32
CA PRO A 367 -11.76 -0.27 9.44
C PRO A 367 -10.98 0.29 8.24
N PRO A 368 -10.07 -0.48 7.64
CA PRO A 368 -9.45 -0.10 6.38
C PRO A 368 -10.47 0.15 5.28
N ASN A 369 -10.08 0.95 4.28
CA ASN A 369 -10.95 1.41 3.20
C ASN A 369 -12.17 2.18 3.74
N PHE A 370 -11.97 2.95 4.80
CA PHE A 370 -13.03 3.77 5.38
C PHE A 370 -13.48 4.84 4.38
N THR A 371 -14.76 4.85 4.02
CA THR A 371 -15.31 5.79 3.04
C THR A 371 -16.12 6.90 3.69
N ALA A 372 -15.86 8.16 3.34
CA ALA A 372 -16.65 9.32 3.79
C ALA A 372 -17.30 10.05 2.60
N LEU A 373 -18.63 9.98 2.51
CA LEU A 373 -19.42 10.54 1.40
C LEU A 373 -19.75 12.04 1.55
N PRO A 374 -20.28 12.69 0.49
CA PRO A 374 -20.57 14.11 0.51
C PRO A 374 -21.46 14.56 1.66
N GLY A 375 -21.07 15.64 2.35
CA GLY A 375 -21.81 16.18 3.49
C GLY A 375 -21.64 15.38 4.79
N SER A 376 -20.79 14.35 4.82
CA SER A 376 -20.36 13.71 6.07
C SER A 376 -19.29 14.53 6.81
N THR A 377 -19.11 14.28 8.11
CA THR A 377 -18.08 14.93 8.93
C THR A 377 -17.24 13.89 9.69
N LEU A 378 -15.92 13.92 9.52
CA LEU A 378 -14.99 13.07 10.27
C LEU A 378 -14.08 13.94 11.15
N SER A 379 -14.05 13.67 12.46
CA SER A 379 -13.18 14.36 13.41
C SER A 379 -12.21 13.37 14.05
N ILE A 380 -10.92 13.52 13.76
CA ILE A 380 -9.85 12.67 14.28
C ILE A 380 -9.16 13.43 15.43
N VAL A 381 -9.42 12.96 16.65
CA VAL A 381 -8.93 13.59 17.90
C VAL A 381 -7.86 12.73 18.58
N GLY A 382 -7.55 11.56 18.03
CA GLY A 382 -6.51 10.67 18.53
C GLY A 382 -6.55 9.25 17.96
N GLY A 383 -7.62 8.84 17.29
CA GLY A 383 -7.73 7.51 16.68
C GLY A 383 -7.12 7.42 15.28
N GLU A 384 -7.38 6.29 14.60
CA GLU A 384 -6.73 5.96 13.32
C GLU A 384 -7.73 5.51 12.25
N THR A 385 -7.67 6.01 11.01
CA THR A 385 -8.65 5.65 9.95
C THR A 385 -8.40 4.30 9.27
N GLY A 386 -7.35 3.56 9.65
CA GLY A 386 -6.83 2.47 8.83
C GLY A 386 -6.20 2.98 7.52
N HIS A 387 -5.68 2.05 6.71
CA HIS A 387 -5.20 2.36 5.35
C HIS A 387 -6.39 2.56 4.40
N GLY A 388 -6.18 3.34 3.33
CA GLY A 388 -7.18 3.53 2.27
C GLY A 388 -8.36 4.42 2.65
N LEU A 389 -8.19 5.45 3.50
CA LEU A 389 -9.28 6.40 3.72
C LEU A 389 -9.63 7.07 2.37
N GLU A 390 -10.89 6.97 1.97
CA GLU A 390 -11.42 7.64 0.78
C GLU A 390 -12.51 8.62 1.18
N ALA A 391 -12.40 9.87 0.74
CA ALA A 391 -13.39 10.88 1.10
C ALA A 391 -13.76 11.79 -0.06
N ALA A 392 -15.04 11.91 -0.36
CA ALA A 392 -15.59 12.79 -1.41
C ALA A 392 -16.62 13.75 -0.80
N GLY A 393 -16.51 15.05 -1.06
CA GLY A 393 -17.42 16.06 -0.51
C GLY A 393 -17.50 16.11 1.03
N ALA A 394 -16.56 15.50 1.75
CA ALA A 394 -16.59 15.38 3.21
C ALA A 394 -15.88 16.55 3.91
N SER A 395 -16.23 16.82 5.16
CA SER A 395 -15.49 17.75 6.03
C SER A 395 -14.68 16.96 7.06
N ILE A 396 -13.36 16.97 6.94
CA ILE A 396 -12.46 16.25 7.84
C ILE A 396 -11.68 17.23 8.69
N THR A 397 -11.63 16.99 10.00
CA THR A 397 -10.78 17.72 10.95
C THR A 397 -9.87 16.75 11.68
N MET A 398 -8.60 17.12 11.82
CA MET A 398 -7.60 16.30 12.47
C MET A 398 -6.77 17.16 13.43
N THR A 399 -6.79 16.79 14.71
CA THR A 399 -6.07 17.48 15.80
C THR A 399 -5.00 16.60 16.43
N ALA A 400 -5.19 15.28 16.36
CA ALA A 400 -4.22 14.25 16.69
C ALA A 400 -4.60 12.96 15.94
N GLY A 401 -3.95 11.83 16.26
CA GLY A 401 -4.25 10.53 15.65
C GLY A 401 -3.52 10.32 14.32
N ARG A 402 -4.06 9.40 13.50
CA ARG A 402 -3.43 8.95 12.26
C ARG A 402 -4.43 8.80 11.11
N ILE A 403 -4.08 9.29 9.93
CA ILE A 403 -4.68 8.84 8.67
C ILE A 403 -3.69 7.86 8.03
N GLY A 404 -4.14 6.63 7.78
CA GLY A 404 -3.26 5.56 7.30
C GLY A 404 -2.79 5.75 5.86
N GLU A 405 -1.88 4.88 5.42
CA GLU A 405 -1.32 4.89 4.07
C GLU A 405 -2.37 4.76 2.96
N LEU A 406 -2.01 5.19 1.75
CA LEU A 406 -2.82 5.05 0.53
C LEU A 406 -4.19 5.73 0.63
N SER A 407 -4.29 6.81 1.41
CA SER A 407 -5.53 7.54 1.61
C SER A 407 -5.69 8.67 0.59
N THR A 408 -6.89 8.86 0.08
CA THR A 408 -7.20 9.84 -0.96
C THR A 408 -8.38 10.71 -0.56
N ILE A 409 -8.22 12.03 -0.71
CA ILE A 409 -9.35 12.97 -0.62
C ILE A 409 -9.72 13.49 -2.01
N TYR A 410 -10.98 13.30 -2.38
CA TYR A 410 -11.56 13.63 -3.69
C TYR A 410 -12.32 14.97 -3.68
N GLN A 411 -12.87 15.31 -4.84
CA GLN A 411 -13.57 16.55 -5.12
C GLN A 411 -14.54 16.96 -4.00
N GLY A 412 -14.46 18.23 -3.61
CA GLY A 412 -15.33 18.81 -2.59
C GLY A 412 -14.93 18.48 -1.15
N THR A 413 -14.01 17.53 -0.92
CA THR A 413 -13.51 17.24 0.42
C THR A 413 -12.60 18.36 0.91
N THR A 414 -12.78 18.75 2.17
CA THR A 414 -11.84 19.62 2.87
C THR A 414 -11.29 18.90 4.09
N LEU A 415 -9.98 18.66 4.11
CA LEU A 415 -9.25 18.16 5.26
C LEU A 415 -8.49 19.31 5.93
N ARG A 416 -8.77 19.55 7.21
CA ARG A 416 -8.03 20.50 8.06
C ARG A 416 -7.24 19.77 9.12
N MET A 417 -5.94 19.92 9.08
CA MET A 417 -4.99 19.28 9.98
C MET A 417 -4.27 20.32 10.83
N SER A 418 -4.27 20.11 12.15
CA SER A 418 -3.55 20.92 13.14
C SER A 418 -2.59 20.09 14.01
N GLY A 419 -2.65 18.76 13.89
CA GLY A 419 -1.79 17.82 14.59
C GLY A 419 -2.00 16.39 14.06
N GLY A 420 -1.31 15.43 14.66
CA GLY A 420 -1.33 14.01 14.25
C GLY A 420 -0.43 13.71 13.03
N VAL A 421 -0.63 12.54 12.42
CA VAL A 421 0.19 12.04 11.31
C VAL A 421 -0.69 11.59 10.15
N ILE A 422 -0.42 12.09 8.95
CA ILE A 422 -0.86 11.46 7.70
C ILE A 422 0.29 10.58 7.23
N GLU A 423 0.05 9.30 6.99
CA GLU A 423 1.08 8.37 6.52
C GLU A 423 1.41 8.56 5.03
N SER A 424 2.18 7.63 4.46
CA SER A 424 2.72 7.72 3.10
C SER A 424 1.64 7.54 2.03
N ASN A 425 1.93 8.03 0.82
CA ASN A 425 1.07 7.91 -0.36
C ASN A 425 -0.32 8.55 -0.16
N PHE A 426 -0.35 9.71 0.49
CA PHE A 426 -1.58 10.49 0.63
C PHE A 426 -1.80 11.35 -0.61
N GLU A 427 -2.99 11.25 -1.19
CA GLU A 427 -3.33 11.95 -2.42
C GLU A 427 -4.42 13.01 -2.19
N VAL A 428 -4.18 14.22 -2.70
CA VAL A 428 -5.18 15.28 -2.78
C VAL A 428 -5.65 15.36 -4.23
N SER A 429 -6.79 14.76 -4.50
CA SER A 429 -7.38 14.67 -5.84
C SER A 429 -8.03 15.98 -6.29
N GLU A 430 -8.54 15.97 -7.53
CA GLU A 430 -9.09 17.13 -8.21
C GLU A 430 -10.23 17.79 -7.41
N GLY A 431 -10.16 19.11 -7.23
CA GLY A 431 -11.15 19.88 -6.50
C GLY A 431 -11.21 19.59 -4.98
N ALA A 432 -10.30 18.77 -4.45
CA ALA A 432 -10.13 18.58 -3.01
C ALA A 432 -9.25 19.68 -2.41
N ARG A 433 -9.38 19.86 -1.09
CA ARG A 433 -8.61 20.86 -0.34
C ARG A 433 -7.98 20.27 0.91
N LEU A 434 -6.67 20.46 1.05
CA LEU A 434 -5.92 20.16 2.26
C LEU A 434 -5.39 21.46 2.90
N GLU A 435 -5.63 21.64 4.19
CA GLU A 435 -5.08 22.73 5.00
C GLU A 435 -4.28 22.14 6.16
N VAL A 436 -2.97 22.35 6.17
CA VAL A 436 -2.06 21.86 7.23
C VAL A 436 -1.54 23.04 8.03
N SER A 437 -1.77 23.02 9.33
CA SER A 437 -1.30 24.02 10.30
C SER A 437 -0.42 23.42 11.41
N GLY A 438 -0.28 22.09 11.42
CA GLY A 438 0.53 21.35 12.37
C GLY A 438 0.48 19.84 12.09
N GLY A 439 1.26 19.05 12.85
CA GLY A 439 1.38 17.60 12.68
C GLY A 439 2.45 17.20 11.65
N ALA A 440 2.33 16.00 11.07
CA ALA A 440 3.29 15.49 10.08
C ALA A 440 2.58 14.89 8.86
N VAL A 441 3.04 15.24 7.67
CA VAL A 441 2.55 14.66 6.40
C VAL A 441 3.62 13.73 5.83
N GLY A 442 3.18 12.50 5.55
CA GLY A 442 3.91 11.36 5.02
C GLY A 442 4.71 11.61 3.74
N SER A 443 5.52 10.62 3.39
CA SER A 443 6.22 10.59 2.11
C SER A 443 5.29 10.26 0.93
N ALA A 444 5.73 10.52 -0.30
CA ALA A 444 4.96 10.28 -1.52
C ALA A 444 3.58 10.97 -1.52
N PHE A 445 3.51 12.16 -0.93
CA PHE A 445 2.33 13.00 -1.01
C PHE A 445 2.17 13.52 -2.44
N VAL A 446 0.98 13.46 -3.02
CA VAL A 446 0.71 14.01 -4.36
C VAL A 446 -0.51 14.93 -4.34
N ALA A 447 -0.35 16.14 -4.86
CA ALA A 447 -1.44 17.05 -5.17
C ALA A 447 -1.73 16.98 -6.68
N HIS A 448 -2.88 16.40 -7.04
CA HIS A 448 -3.29 16.25 -8.44
C HIS A 448 -3.82 17.56 -9.03
N SER A 449 -4.03 17.60 -10.34
CA SER A 449 -4.59 18.76 -11.04
C SER A 449 -5.86 19.33 -10.40
N ASN A 450 -6.01 20.66 -10.39
CA ASN A 450 -7.08 21.43 -9.74
C ASN A 450 -7.30 21.17 -8.23
N SER A 451 -6.39 20.46 -7.55
CA SER A 451 -6.39 20.37 -6.09
C SER A 451 -5.84 21.65 -5.45
N LYS A 452 -6.13 21.84 -4.16
CA LYS A 452 -5.59 22.95 -3.38
C LYS A 452 -4.98 22.48 -2.07
N VAL A 453 -3.70 22.78 -1.88
CA VAL A 453 -2.98 22.53 -0.62
C VAL A 453 -2.49 23.84 -0.05
N VAL A 454 -2.79 24.08 1.23
CA VAL A 454 -2.25 25.19 2.00
C VAL A 454 -1.48 24.63 3.18
N TYR A 455 -0.18 24.92 3.25
CA TYR A 455 0.70 24.43 4.29
C TYR A 455 1.26 25.60 5.10
N SER A 456 1.00 25.63 6.41
CA SER A 456 1.31 26.75 7.30
C SER A 456 2.01 26.32 8.60
N GLY A 457 2.13 25.02 8.86
CA GLY A 457 2.83 24.48 10.02
C GLY A 457 2.96 22.96 9.93
N GLY A 458 3.74 22.36 10.83
CA GLY A 458 4.01 20.93 10.87
C GLY A 458 5.30 20.51 10.15
N LYS A 459 5.46 19.19 9.98
CA LYS A 459 6.65 18.54 9.43
C LYS A 459 6.35 17.82 8.11
N PHE A 460 7.30 17.85 7.18
CA PHE A 460 7.31 17.06 5.96
C PHE A 460 8.26 15.88 6.07
N THR A 461 7.73 14.67 5.91
CA THR A 461 8.50 13.46 6.21
C THR A 461 9.18 12.83 4.99
N GLY A 462 8.80 13.20 3.76
CA GLY A 462 9.43 12.66 2.55
C GLY A 462 9.14 13.43 1.26
N SER A 463 8.91 12.69 0.17
CA SER A 463 8.66 13.24 -1.16
C SER A 463 7.30 13.92 -1.28
N LEU A 464 7.27 15.05 -1.97
CA LEU A 464 6.08 15.82 -2.27
C LEU A 464 5.97 16.10 -3.78
N GLY A 465 4.84 15.76 -4.38
CA GLY A 465 4.57 15.99 -5.80
C GLY A 465 3.40 16.93 -6.02
N THR A 466 3.49 17.80 -7.02
CA THR A 466 2.36 18.60 -7.49
C THR A 466 2.21 18.49 -9.01
N GLU A 467 1.06 18.03 -9.48
CA GLU A 467 0.74 17.97 -10.91
C GLU A 467 0.36 19.35 -11.46
N ALA A 468 0.40 19.51 -12.79
CA ALA A 468 -0.03 20.72 -13.46
C ALA A 468 -1.45 21.14 -13.02
N ASP A 469 -1.71 22.44 -12.96
CA ASP A 469 -2.99 23.05 -12.55
C ASP A 469 -3.39 22.83 -11.08
N SER A 470 -2.59 22.14 -10.27
CA SER A 470 -2.73 22.15 -8.82
C SER A 470 -2.28 23.48 -8.21
N SER A 471 -2.74 23.80 -7.00
CA SER A 471 -2.29 24.96 -6.23
C SER A 471 -1.68 24.52 -4.91
N PHE A 472 -0.39 24.74 -4.74
CA PHE A 472 0.34 24.45 -3.51
C PHE A 472 0.86 25.76 -2.91
N ALA A 473 0.31 26.16 -1.77
CA ALA A 473 0.66 27.41 -1.09
C ALA A 473 1.37 27.12 0.24
N ILE A 474 2.57 27.68 0.43
CA ILE A 474 3.29 27.62 1.70
C ILE A 474 3.18 28.98 2.39
N SER A 475 2.74 28.99 3.65
CA SER A 475 2.62 30.20 4.47
C SER A 475 3.70 30.21 5.54
N GLY A 476 4.50 31.27 5.58
CA GLY A 476 5.68 31.33 6.43
C GLY A 476 6.50 32.59 6.20
N GLY A 477 7.80 32.54 6.49
CA GLY A 477 8.76 33.61 6.28
C GLY A 477 10.17 33.05 6.11
N ASP A 478 11.16 33.95 6.10
CA ASP A 478 12.58 33.60 5.92
C ASP A 478 12.89 32.78 4.65
N PHE A 479 12.04 32.89 3.61
CA PHE A 479 12.14 32.06 2.41
C PHE A 479 13.43 32.28 1.61
N ARG A 480 14.05 31.18 1.19
CA ARG A 480 15.30 31.15 0.42
C ARG A 480 15.26 30.11 -0.69
N ILE A 481 15.85 30.44 -1.84
CA ILE A 481 16.17 29.49 -2.90
C ILE A 481 17.68 29.39 -3.00
N ASN A 482 18.25 28.19 -2.80
CA ASN A 482 19.69 27.95 -2.79
C ASN A 482 20.44 28.92 -1.84
N GLY A 483 19.84 29.20 -0.68
CA GLY A 483 20.37 30.12 0.33
C GLY A 483 20.15 31.61 0.06
N ALA A 484 19.81 32.00 -1.16
CA ALA A 484 19.50 33.38 -1.51
C ALA A 484 18.10 33.78 -0.99
N PRO A 485 17.97 34.83 -0.17
CA PRO A 485 16.67 35.29 0.33
C PRO A 485 15.73 35.78 -0.79
N LEU A 486 14.45 35.46 -0.69
CA LEU A 486 13.39 35.99 -1.56
C LEU A 486 12.91 37.35 -1.05
N THR A 487 13.59 38.42 -1.45
CA THR A 487 13.37 39.78 -0.94
C THR A 487 11.95 40.33 -1.14
N ALA A 488 11.22 39.86 -2.15
CA ALA A 488 9.82 40.23 -2.38
C ALA A 488 8.84 39.67 -1.33
N LEU A 489 9.26 38.71 -0.52
CA LEU A 489 8.47 38.03 0.52
C LEU A 489 8.87 38.43 1.95
N THR A 490 9.40 39.64 2.14
CA THR A 490 9.84 40.13 3.46
C THR A 490 8.73 40.79 4.28
N ALA A 491 7.66 41.27 3.63
CA ALA A 491 6.52 41.89 4.31
C ALA A 491 5.37 40.87 4.46
N PRO A 492 4.79 40.70 5.66
CA PRO A 492 3.59 39.88 5.85
C PRO A 492 2.47 40.28 4.88
N GLY A 493 1.81 39.28 4.31
CA GLY A 493 0.77 39.44 3.27
C GLY A 493 1.30 39.46 1.83
N SER A 494 2.61 39.61 1.61
CA SER A 494 3.20 39.44 0.27
C SER A 494 3.01 38.00 -0.24
N GLN A 495 2.76 37.87 -1.54
CA GLN A 495 2.65 36.56 -2.21
C GLN A 495 3.52 36.55 -3.45
N GLN A 496 4.15 35.40 -3.72
CA GLN A 496 4.96 35.22 -4.92
C GLN A 496 4.80 33.79 -5.46
N PRO A 497 4.38 33.61 -6.72
CA PRO A 497 4.50 32.31 -7.39
C PRO A 497 5.97 32.00 -7.67
N ILE A 498 6.37 30.74 -7.48
CA ILE A 498 7.75 30.28 -7.63
C ILE A 498 7.77 29.04 -8.51
N ASP A 499 8.57 29.09 -9.57
CA ASP A 499 9.03 27.89 -10.25
C ASP A 499 10.37 27.50 -9.63
N LEU A 500 10.40 26.36 -8.93
CA LEU A 500 11.64 25.86 -8.35
C LEU A 500 12.51 25.32 -9.49
N PRO A 501 13.73 25.85 -9.71
CA PRO A 501 14.61 25.30 -10.74
C PRO A 501 14.97 23.85 -10.42
N GLU A 502 15.26 23.08 -11.46
CA GLU A 502 15.77 21.71 -11.32
C GLU A 502 17.02 21.69 -10.41
N GLY A 503 17.04 20.79 -9.42
CA GLY A 503 18.09 20.74 -8.41
C GLY A 503 18.08 21.88 -7.39
N GLY A 504 17.09 22.78 -7.43
CA GLY A 504 16.94 23.88 -6.48
C GLY A 504 16.51 23.41 -5.11
N VAL A 505 16.98 24.11 -4.07
CA VAL A 505 16.54 23.91 -2.68
C VAL A 505 15.73 25.10 -2.22
N LEU A 506 14.44 24.90 -1.93
CA LEU A 506 13.59 25.86 -1.24
C LEU A 506 13.65 25.61 0.27
N SER A 507 13.84 26.66 1.05
CA SER A 507 13.86 26.59 2.52
C SER A 507 13.17 27.81 3.11
N GLY A 508 12.75 27.70 4.37
CA GLY A 508 12.14 28.80 5.13
C GLY A 508 11.59 28.32 6.46
N VAL A 509 10.75 29.16 7.06
CA VAL A 509 10.12 28.92 8.36
C VAL A 509 8.62 29.05 8.20
N LEU A 510 7.86 28.03 8.61
CA LEU A 510 6.41 28.04 8.54
C LEU A 510 5.77 29.00 9.54
N THR A 511 4.47 29.26 9.42
CA THR A 511 3.72 30.17 10.31
C THR A 511 3.75 29.70 11.77
N ASP A 512 3.84 28.40 12.03
CA ASP A 512 4.00 27.83 13.38
C ASP A 512 5.44 27.92 13.93
N GLY A 513 6.39 28.45 13.15
CA GLY A 513 7.80 28.56 13.51
C GLY A 513 8.64 27.33 13.15
N THR A 514 8.04 26.28 12.57
CA THR A 514 8.77 25.06 12.17
C THR A 514 9.59 25.32 10.91
N PRO A 515 10.92 25.08 10.92
CA PRO A 515 11.75 25.18 9.73
C PRO A 515 11.45 24.05 8.73
N PHE A 516 11.60 24.33 7.44
CA PHE A 516 11.45 23.34 6.38
C PHE A 516 12.50 23.50 5.27
N ALA A 517 12.77 22.40 4.56
CA ALA A 517 13.61 22.40 3.37
C ALA A 517 13.14 21.35 2.36
N PHE A 518 13.02 21.75 1.10
CA PHE A 518 12.72 20.91 -0.05
C PHE A 518 13.87 20.99 -1.06
N GLY A 519 14.56 19.87 -1.27
CA GLY A 519 15.46 19.66 -2.42
C GLY A 519 14.84 18.73 -3.47
N ALA A 520 15.55 18.53 -4.57
CA ALA A 520 15.09 17.72 -5.71
C ALA A 520 14.75 16.26 -5.36
N SER A 521 15.43 15.69 -4.36
CA SER A 521 15.16 14.33 -3.87
C SER A 521 13.91 14.24 -2.98
N SER A 522 13.41 15.37 -2.47
CA SER A 522 12.29 15.45 -1.54
C SER A 522 11.00 16.00 -2.15
N GLY A 523 10.99 16.27 -3.45
CA GLY A 523 9.77 16.64 -4.12
C GLY A 523 9.97 17.21 -5.52
N TRP A 524 8.87 17.25 -6.26
CA TRP A 524 8.78 17.83 -7.58
C TRP A 524 7.54 18.73 -7.62
N PHE A 525 7.72 19.95 -8.12
CA PHE A 525 6.63 20.90 -8.32
C PHE A 525 6.46 21.14 -9.81
N ALA A 526 5.29 20.85 -10.36
CA ALA A 526 5.01 21.26 -11.73
C ALA A 526 5.07 22.80 -11.85
N PRO A 527 5.54 23.35 -12.99
CA PRO A 527 5.62 24.79 -13.18
C PRO A 527 4.27 25.50 -12.91
N GLY A 528 4.31 26.63 -12.23
CA GLY A 528 3.17 27.47 -11.89
C GLY A 528 2.33 27.00 -10.70
N THR A 529 2.63 25.84 -10.09
CA THR A 529 1.80 25.27 -9.02
C THR A 529 2.16 25.79 -7.62
N LEU A 530 3.42 26.18 -7.41
CA LEU A 530 3.93 26.58 -6.10
C LEU A 530 3.81 28.10 -5.89
N SER A 531 3.25 28.48 -4.75
CA SER A 531 3.16 29.86 -4.28
C SER A 531 3.62 29.98 -2.84
N LEU A 532 4.29 31.08 -2.52
CA LEU A 532 4.73 31.39 -1.17
C LEU A 532 3.97 32.62 -0.66
N ASN A 533 3.46 32.51 0.56
CA ASN A 533 2.73 33.56 1.25
C ASN A 533 3.52 33.97 2.49
N ALA A 534 4.02 35.20 2.49
CA ALA A 534 4.71 35.76 3.65
C ALA A 534 3.71 36.02 4.78
N THR A 535 4.05 35.58 5.99
CA THR A 535 3.27 35.73 7.22
C THR A 535 4.18 36.15 8.36
N ASP A 536 3.59 36.65 9.44
CA ASP A 536 4.33 36.78 10.70
C ASP A 536 4.68 35.37 11.19
N ILE A 537 5.96 35.15 11.49
CA ILE A 537 6.47 33.94 12.09
C ILE A 537 6.88 34.23 13.54
N PRO A 538 6.73 33.28 14.48
CA PRO A 538 7.14 33.46 15.87
C PRO A 538 8.61 33.87 16.00
N ASP A 539 9.03 34.44 17.13
CA ASP A 539 10.46 34.65 17.39
C ASP A 539 11.20 33.30 17.47
N ALA A 540 12.45 33.23 16.99
CA ALA A 540 13.23 31.99 17.01
C ALA A 540 13.49 31.45 18.42
N GLY A 541 13.33 32.27 19.46
CA GLY A 541 13.59 31.91 20.85
C GLY A 541 15.07 32.04 21.21
N ALA A 542 15.57 31.14 22.06
CA ALA A 542 16.94 31.21 22.56
C ALA A 542 17.97 30.97 21.44
N ALA A 543 19.06 31.75 21.47
CA ALA A 543 20.17 31.59 20.52
C ALA A 543 20.99 30.31 20.76
N VAL A 544 20.97 29.78 21.98
CA VAL A 544 21.62 28.51 22.34
C VAL A 544 20.62 27.65 23.10
N LEU A 545 20.49 26.39 22.69
CA LEU A 545 19.60 25.38 23.27
C LEU A 545 20.45 24.18 23.68
N HIS A 546 20.22 23.65 24.89
CA HIS A 546 20.92 22.51 25.47
C HIS A 546 19.93 21.38 25.74
N VAL A 547 19.86 20.35 24.90
CA VAL A 547 18.95 19.21 25.09
C VAL A 547 19.73 18.06 25.77
N PRO A 548 19.22 17.45 26.87
CA PRO A 548 17.81 17.47 27.33
C PRO A 548 17.43 18.52 28.39
N SER A 549 18.32 19.41 28.82
CA SER A 549 17.97 20.40 29.87
C SER A 549 16.91 21.42 29.44
N ASP A 550 16.92 21.77 28.16
CA ASP A 550 15.90 22.57 27.49
C ASP A 550 14.92 21.64 26.75
N PRO A 551 13.65 22.03 26.57
CA PRO A 551 12.73 21.33 25.69
C PRO A 551 13.31 21.22 24.27
N ALA A 552 13.18 20.04 23.65
CA ALA A 552 13.60 19.83 22.28
C ALA A 552 12.83 20.78 21.34
N PRO A 553 13.52 21.61 20.51
CA PRO A 553 12.85 22.48 19.57
C PRO A 553 12.29 21.66 18.38
N SER A 554 11.30 22.19 17.66
CA SER A 554 10.79 21.56 16.43
C SER A 554 11.79 21.60 15.25
N GLY A 555 12.75 22.52 15.32
CA GLY A 555 13.87 22.68 14.40
C GLY A 555 14.75 23.85 14.83
N LEU A 556 15.82 24.14 14.08
CA LEU A 556 16.65 25.33 14.29
C LEU A 556 16.50 26.33 13.16
N ARG A 557 16.48 27.59 13.56
CA ARG A 557 16.45 28.75 12.67
C ARG A 557 17.79 29.46 12.63
N SER A 558 17.90 30.44 11.74
CA SER A 558 19.13 31.19 11.55
C SER A 558 19.65 31.82 12.84
N GLY A 559 20.96 31.64 13.11
CA GLY A 559 21.63 32.15 14.29
C GLY A 559 21.47 31.30 15.56
N GLN A 560 20.67 30.22 15.53
CA GLN A 560 20.54 29.32 16.66
C GLN A 560 21.62 28.25 16.70
N THR A 561 21.99 27.84 17.90
CA THR A 561 22.89 26.73 18.18
C THR A 561 22.17 25.71 19.06
N LEU A 562 22.20 24.45 18.67
CA LEU A 562 21.81 23.33 19.52
C LEU A 562 23.04 22.57 20.02
N VAL A 563 23.04 22.24 21.30
CA VAL A 563 23.95 21.28 21.92
C VAL A 563 23.12 20.09 22.39
N LEU A 564 23.29 18.95 21.71
CA LEU A 564 22.66 17.68 22.05
C LEU A 564 23.64 16.83 22.87
N GLY A 565 23.31 16.62 24.15
CA GLY A 565 24.05 15.80 25.09
C GLY A 565 23.38 14.45 25.35
N ASP A 566 23.98 13.66 26.24
CA ASP A 566 23.46 12.35 26.65
C ASP A 566 22.02 12.43 27.18
N GLY A 567 21.19 11.47 26.78
CA GLY A 567 19.76 11.41 27.12
C GLY A 567 18.89 12.42 26.37
N GLY A 568 19.48 13.28 25.53
CA GLY A 568 18.73 14.15 24.63
C GLY A 568 18.12 13.40 23.46
N ASP A 569 16.90 13.78 23.07
CA ASP A 569 16.20 13.25 21.91
C ASP A 569 15.50 14.40 21.18
N LEU A 570 15.71 14.51 19.87
CA LEU A 570 15.05 15.50 19.00
C LEU A 570 13.86 14.93 18.23
N GLY A 571 13.66 13.61 18.27
CA GLY A 571 12.68 12.89 17.47
C GLY A 571 12.96 12.95 15.97
N ASP A 572 11.95 12.54 15.19
CA ASP A 572 12.04 12.47 13.73
C ASP A 572 11.81 13.82 13.04
N TYR A 573 12.32 13.93 11.82
CA TYR A 573 12.18 15.01 10.86
C TYR A 573 12.60 16.38 11.40
N PHE A 574 13.61 16.38 12.27
CA PHE A 574 14.27 17.58 12.73
C PHE A 574 14.88 18.33 11.54
N THR A 575 14.71 19.66 11.47
CA THR A 575 15.30 20.49 10.40
C THR A 575 16.18 21.58 10.99
N ALA A 576 17.42 21.67 10.53
CA ALA A 576 18.37 22.73 10.86
C ALA A 576 18.55 23.66 9.64
N ASP A 577 18.06 24.90 9.76
CA ASP A 577 18.02 25.88 8.68
C ASP A 577 19.31 26.72 8.56
N TRP A 578 19.35 27.62 7.59
CA TRP A 578 20.51 28.44 7.21
C TRP A 578 21.19 29.15 8.39
N GLY A 579 22.49 28.89 8.55
CA GLY A 579 23.30 29.54 9.59
C GLY A 579 23.02 29.03 11.01
N SER A 580 22.25 27.96 11.16
CA SER A 580 22.16 27.24 12.43
C SER A 580 23.38 26.34 12.65
N VAL A 581 23.62 25.98 13.92
CA VAL A 581 24.70 25.07 14.32
C VAL A 581 24.13 23.94 15.17
N VAL A 582 24.35 22.68 14.77
CA VAL A 582 24.01 21.50 15.56
C VAL A 582 25.31 20.88 16.08
N ARG A 583 25.41 20.69 17.40
CA ARG A 583 26.53 19.98 18.05
C ARG A 583 25.99 18.74 18.75
N VAL A 584 26.36 17.56 18.27
CA VAL A 584 25.97 16.28 18.84
C VAL A 584 27.16 15.70 19.59
N SER A 585 27.04 15.62 20.91
CA SER A 585 28.03 14.99 21.80
C SER A 585 27.51 13.68 22.41
N GLY A 586 26.19 13.48 22.38
CA GLY A 586 25.46 12.31 22.85
C GLY A 586 24.01 12.37 22.35
N GLY A 587 23.14 11.54 22.90
CA GLY A 587 21.70 11.55 22.59
C GLY A 587 21.35 11.00 21.21
N ARG A 588 20.12 11.26 20.75
CA ARG A 588 19.57 10.77 19.49
C ARG A 588 18.91 11.87 18.65
N ILE A 589 19.13 11.81 17.33
CA ILE A 589 18.29 12.47 16.33
C ILE A 589 17.61 11.38 15.51
N GLY A 590 16.28 11.47 15.39
CA GLY A 590 15.48 10.46 14.71
C GLY A 590 15.65 10.47 13.18
N GLN A 591 14.75 9.77 12.50
CA GLN A 591 14.76 9.65 11.05
C GLN A 591 14.48 10.99 10.36
N GLY A 592 15.06 11.19 9.19
CA GLY A 592 14.76 12.33 8.33
C GLY A 592 15.35 13.65 8.83
N PHE A 593 16.47 13.62 9.57
CA PHE A 593 17.19 14.83 9.93
C PHE A 593 17.66 15.55 8.66
N LYS A 594 17.19 16.78 8.46
CA LYS A 594 17.58 17.65 7.34
C LYS A 594 18.41 18.82 7.84
N THR A 595 19.49 19.13 7.15
CA THR A 595 20.23 20.37 7.33
C THR A 595 20.34 21.10 6.00
N VAL A 596 20.12 22.42 5.99
CA VAL A 596 20.29 23.28 4.82
C VAL A 596 21.07 24.52 5.23
N GLY A 597 22.19 24.79 4.57
CA GLY A 597 23.07 25.92 4.93
C GLY A 597 23.59 25.94 6.37
N GLY A 598 23.46 24.82 7.09
CA GLY A 598 23.80 24.67 8.50
C GLY A 598 25.16 24.00 8.70
N LEU A 599 25.70 24.16 9.91
CA LEU A 599 26.89 23.44 10.36
C LEU A 599 26.50 22.36 11.37
N VAL A 600 26.73 21.10 11.05
CA VAL A 600 26.47 19.96 11.95
C VAL A 600 27.81 19.35 12.35
N ASN A 601 28.09 19.30 13.66
CA ASN A 601 29.27 18.64 14.21
C ASN A 601 28.83 17.47 15.10
N ILE A 602 29.26 16.27 14.75
CA ILE A 602 28.91 15.03 15.43
C ILE A 602 30.19 14.47 16.05
N THR A 603 30.22 14.41 17.38
CA THR A 603 31.35 13.89 18.18
C THR A 603 30.96 12.68 19.03
N GLY A 604 29.67 12.36 19.06
CA GLY A 604 29.05 11.25 19.77
C GLY A 604 27.57 11.14 19.38
N GLY A 605 26.80 10.32 20.09
CA GLY A 605 25.37 10.15 19.86
C GLY A 605 25.01 9.33 18.62
N GLU A 606 23.72 9.24 18.36
CA GLU A 606 23.12 8.47 17.27
C GLU A 606 22.24 9.35 16.39
N ILE A 607 22.36 9.19 15.08
CA ILE A 607 21.44 9.80 14.10
C ILE A 607 20.88 8.68 13.26
N ASP A 608 19.56 8.59 13.13
CA ASP A 608 18.96 7.52 12.35
C ASP A 608 19.20 7.72 10.85
N SER A 609 18.76 8.85 10.28
CA SER A 609 19.11 9.21 8.90
C SER A 609 19.33 10.71 8.75
N LEU A 610 20.20 11.07 7.80
CA LEU A 610 20.67 12.43 7.58
C LEU A 610 20.57 12.82 6.11
N SER A 611 20.02 14.00 5.82
CA SER A 611 20.09 14.64 4.51
C SER A 611 20.78 16.00 4.63
N ALA A 612 22.00 16.08 4.11
CA ALA A 612 22.75 17.31 3.98
C ALA A 612 22.41 17.99 2.66
N LEU A 613 21.63 19.07 2.75
CA LEU A 613 21.17 19.86 1.59
C LEU A 613 22.10 21.04 1.32
N TYR A 614 21.81 21.78 0.25
CA TYR A 614 22.62 22.88 -0.28
C TYR A 614 23.23 23.79 0.79
N GLY A 615 24.55 23.99 0.70
CA GLY A 615 25.33 24.84 1.60
C GLY A 615 25.63 24.24 2.98
N SER A 616 25.12 23.05 3.29
CA SER A 616 25.40 22.41 4.58
C SER A 616 26.81 21.86 4.67
N VAL A 617 27.37 21.91 5.86
CA VAL A 617 28.62 21.22 6.21
C VAL A 617 28.35 20.31 7.39
N VAL A 618 28.52 19.01 7.19
CA VAL A 618 28.39 18.00 8.24
C VAL A 618 29.75 17.40 8.52
N ASN A 619 30.15 17.36 9.79
CA ASN A 619 31.39 16.81 10.27
C ASN A 619 31.10 15.63 11.20
N LEU A 620 31.48 14.43 10.79
CA LEU A 620 31.42 13.20 11.59
C LEU A 620 32.80 12.92 12.19
N ASP A 621 32.95 13.18 13.48
CA ASP A 621 34.15 12.94 14.29
C ASP A 621 33.81 12.19 15.59
N GLY A 622 33.03 11.11 15.43
CA GLY A 622 32.49 10.27 16.49
C GLY A 622 31.03 9.93 16.23
N GLY A 623 30.39 9.18 17.13
CA GLY A 623 28.99 8.78 17.00
C GLY A 623 28.70 7.85 15.82
N THR A 624 27.40 7.63 15.60
CA THR A 624 26.90 6.71 14.57
C THR A 624 25.75 7.31 13.77
N ILE A 625 25.75 7.07 12.45
CA ILE A 625 24.58 7.27 11.57
C ILE A 625 24.08 5.90 11.11
N ASN A 626 22.82 5.57 11.40
CA ASN A 626 22.33 4.18 11.34
C ASN A 626 21.87 3.74 9.93
N TYR A 627 21.07 4.55 9.22
CA TYR A 627 20.34 4.09 8.03
C TYR A 627 20.82 4.64 6.69
N HIS A 628 20.79 5.95 6.49
CA HIS A 628 21.31 6.55 5.25
C HIS A 628 21.75 7.99 5.44
N VAL A 629 22.74 8.38 4.63
CA VAL A 629 23.21 9.75 4.46
C VAL A 629 23.03 10.16 3.00
N ASN A 630 22.25 11.22 2.77
CA ASN A 630 22.14 11.87 1.48
C ASN A 630 22.98 13.16 1.50
N VAL A 631 23.90 13.30 0.55
CA VAL A 631 24.73 14.51 0.40
C VAL A 631 24.36 15.16 -0.93
N ASP A 632 23.56 16.21 -0.86
CA ASP A 632 22.99 16.89 -2.01
C ASP A 632 23.92 17.99 -2.57
N ARG A 633 23.48 18.63 -3.67
CA ARG A 633 24.22 19.66 -4.38
C ARG A 633 24.76 20.73 -3.45
N GLY A 634 26.08 20.94 -3.48
CA GLY A 634 26.74 21.99 -2.70
C GLY A 634 26.80 21.71 -1.20
N ALA A 635 26.35 20.54 -0.74
CA ALA A 635 26.59 20.06 0.62
C ALA A 635 27.96 19.37 0.71
N ILE A 636 28.54 19.41 1.91
CA ILE A 636 29.81 18.75 2.22
C ILE A 636 29.61 17.85 3.43
N PHE A 637 29.95 16.58 3.30
CA PHE A 637 30.02 15.63 4.40
C PHE A 637 31.47 15.19 4.64
N ASN A 638 32.01 15.54 5.79
CA ASN A 638 33.37 15.21 6.20
C ASN A 638 33.32 14.08 7.24
N VAL A 639 34.10 13.02 7.00
CA VAL A 639 34.24 11.88 7.90
C VAL A 639 35.68 11.81 8.40
N PHE A 640 35.86 12.16 9.68
CA PHE A 640 37.15 12.14 10.38
C PHE A 640 37.27 10.89 11.25
N SER A 641 36.20 10.56 11.96
CA SER A 641 36.05 9.33 12.74
C SER A 641 34.56 8.93 12.79
N GLY A 642 34.14 8.10 13.75
CA GLY A 642 32.76 7.62 13.82
C GLY A 642 32.38 6.59 12.73
N GLU A 643 31.09 6.30 12.65
CA GLU A 643 30.56 5.28 11.74
C GLU A 643 29.26 5.74 11.05
N ASN A 644 29.20 5.60 9.73
CA ASN A 644 27.92 5.57 9.00
C ASN A 644 27.61 4.10 8.66
N GLN A 645 26.74 3.44 9.43
CA GLN A 645 26.35 2.04 9.20
C GLN A 645 25.50 1.88 7.94
N GLY A 646 24.82 2.98 7.56
CA GLY A 646 23.85 3.07 6.49
C GLY A 646 24.42 3.25 5.09
N GLY A 647 23.51 3.34 4.12
CA GLY A 647 23.84 3.71 2.74
C GLY A 647 24.33 5.17 2.67
N LEU A 648 25.31 5.46 1.81
CA LEU A 648 25.78 6.81 1.53
C LEU A 648 25.48 7.16 0.07
N TYR A 649 24.62 8.15 -0.14
CA TYR A 649 24.23 8.63 -1.45
C TYR A 649 24.83 10.02 -1.68
N VAL A 650 25.84 10.10 -2.54
CA VAL A 650 26.43 11.36 -2.99
C VAL A 650 25.69 11.79 -4.25
N LEU A 651 24.68 12.63 -4.06
CA LEU A 651 23.80 13.11 -5.13
C LEU A 651 24.51 14.20 -5.95
N GLU A 652 23.78 14.80 -6.90
CA GLU A 652 24.36 15.68 -7.90
C GLU A 652 25.08 16.89 -7.30
N GLY A 653 26.40 16.99 -7.50
CA GLY A 653 27.21 18.09 -6.99
C GLY A 653 27.46 18.05 -5.48
N GLY A 654 27.07 16.98 -4.79
CA GLY A 654 27.43 16.71 -3.40
C GLY A 654 28.90 16.30 -3.26
N ARG A 655 29.49 16.57 -2.10
CA ARG A 655 30.88 16.21 -1.82
C ARG A 655 31.03 15.47 -0.49
N VAL A 656 31.71 14.33 -0.54
CA VAL A 656 32.15 13.58 0.63
C VAL A 656 33.67 13.61 0.71
N ASN A 657 34.19 13.91 1.90
CA ASN A 657 35.63 13.82 2.20
C ASN A 657 35.82 12.89 3.40
N MET A 658 36.63 11.85 3.24
CA MET A 658 36.90 10.86 4.27
C MET A 658 38.39 10.80 4.57
N THR A 659 38.76 11.03 5.82
CA THR A 659 40.16 10.93 6.31
C THR A 659 40.34 9.83 7.35
N GLY A 660 39.23 9.35 7.93
CA GLY A 660 39.17 8.24 8.88
C GLY A 660 37.74 7.71 9.02
N GLY A 661 37.44 7.02 10.12
CA GLY A 661 36.11 6.47 10.40
C GLY A 661 35.74 5.25 9.55
N VAL A 662 34.45 4.90 9.58
CA VAL A 662 33.88 3.74 8.90
C VAL A 662 32.64 4.13 8.07
N LEU A 663 32.63 3.72 6.80
CA LEU A 663 31.43 3.71 5.95
C LEU A 663 30.97 2.26 5.78
N GLY A 664 29.92 1.91 6.52
CA GLY A 664 29.41 0.56 6.73
C GLY A 664 28.48 0.03 5.62
N GLY A 665 27.66 0.90 5.03
CA GLY A 665 26.72 0.53 3.96
C GLY A 665 27.23 0.81 2.55
N TYR A 666 26.37 0.54 1.56
CA TYR A 666 26.66 0.79 0.15
C TYR A 666 26.90 2.28 -0.10
N ILE A 667 27.89 2.58 -0.95
CA ILE A 667 28.17 3.94 -1.37
C ILE A 667 27.77 4.11 -2.83
N THR A 668 26.90 5.07 -3.11
CA THR A 668 26.49 5.42 -4.46
C THR A 668 26.84 6.86 -4.75
N VAL A 669 27.59 7.09 -5.83
CA VAL A 669 27.97 8.42 -6.32
C VAL A 669 27.29 8.66 -7.66
N PHE A 670 26.39 9.65 -7.69
CA PHE A 670 25.67 10.07 -8.88
C PHE A 670 26.42 11.17 -9.65
N ALA A 671 25.82 11.64 -10.76
CA ALA A 671 26.40 12.64 -11.66
C ALA A 671 26.94 13.87 -10.94
N SER A 672 28.15 14.33 -11.27
CA SER A 672 28.83 15.46 -10.60
C SER A 672 29.08 15.29 -9.10
N GLY A 673 28.69 14.17 -8.48
CA GLY A 673 29.01 13.84 -7.10
C GLY A 673 30.51 13.54 -6.96
N SER A 674 31.08 13.85 -5.79
CA SER A 674 32.50 13.64 -5.53
C SER A 674 32.74 12.93 -4.20
N LEU A 675 33.43 11.80 -4.27
CA LEU A 675 33.90 11.03 -3.12
C LEU A 675 35.43 11.07 -3.06
N ASN A 676 35.96 11.71 -2.01
CA ASN A 676 37.41 11.80 -1.75
C ASN A 676 37.76 11.01 -0.50
N ILE A 677 38.64 10.02 -0.62
CA ILE A 677 39.04 9.13 0.46
C ILE A 677 40.56 9.18 0.61
N GLU A 678 41.01 9.58 1.80
CA GLU A 678 42.43 9.62 2.19
C GLU A 678 42.74 8.58 3.27
N GLY A 679 41.73 8.10 4.01
CA GLY A 679 41.87 7.11 5.08
C GLY A 679 40.53 6.51 5.52
N GLY A 680 40.58 5.62 6.52
CA GLY A 680 39.41 4.94 7.09
C GLY A 680 39.04 3.63 6.39
N VAL A 681 37.84 3.11 6.70
CA VAL A 681 37.38 1.79 6.23
C VAL A 681 36.03 1.89 5.52
N ILE A 682 35.92 1.25 4.35
CA ILE A 682 34.69 1.09 3.59
C ILE A 682 34.33 -0.40 3.60
N ASN A 683 33.23 -0.77 4.25
CA ASN A 683 32.88 -2.18 4.46
C ASN A 683 32.13 -2.81 3.28
N ARG A 684 31.49 -2.00 2.41
CA ARG A 684 30.62 -2.44 1.32
C ARG A 684 30.99 -1.79 0.00
N ASP A 685 30.22 -2.07 -1.04
CA ASP A 685 30.56 -1.71 -2.40
C ASP A 685 30.42 -0.20 -2.65
N ILE A 686 31.27 0.30 -3.54
CA ILE A 686 31.18 1.65 -4.12
C ILE A 686 30.66 1.52 -5.54
N SER A 687 29.56 2.20 -5.86
CA SER A 687 28.99 2.30 -7.21
C SER A 687 29.07 3.74 -7.71
N LEU A 688 29.77 3.95 -8.84
CA LEU A 688 29.90 5.25 -9.50
C LEU A 688 29.09 5.27 -10.79
N TYR A 689 28.05 6.10 -10.82
CA TYR A 689 27.23 6.33 -12.01
C TYR A 689 27.83 7.43 -12.91
N GLU A 690 27.23 7.62 -14.08
CA GLU A 690 27.64 8.62 -15.08
C GLU A 690 27.87 10.00 -14.45
N GLY A 691 29.04 10.59 -14.68
CA GLY A 691 29.46 11.88 -14.13
C GLY A 691 29.95 11.85 -12.67
N GLY A 692 29.82 10.71 -11.97
CA GLY A 692 30.32 10.55 -10.60
C GLY A 692 31.84 10.44 -10.55
N SER A 693 32.45 11.01 -9.49
CA SER A 693 33.91 11.03 -9.32
C SER A 693 34.37 10.39 -8.01
N LEU A 694 35.40 9.54 -8.09
CA LEU A 694 36.08 8.91 -6.96
C LEU A 694 37.57 9.26 -6.98
N LYS A 695 38.07 9.74 -5.84
CA LYS A 695 39.50 9.88 -5.59
C LYS A 695 39.86 9.09 -4.33
N LEU A 696 40.66 8.04 -4.49
CA LEU A 696 41.09 7.17 -3.40
C LEU A 696 42.61 7.21 -3.26
N LEU A 697 43.08 7.89 -2.23
CA LEU A 697 44.51 8.07 -1.93
C LEU A 697 45.01 7.13 -0.83
N GLY A 698 44.12 6.58 0.00
CA GLY A 698 44.44 5.72 1.13
C GLY A 698 43.20 5.02 1.69
N GLY A 699 43.34 4.44 2.89
CA GLY A 699 42.28 3.69 3.56
C GLY A 699 42.16 2.23 3.10
N GLU A 700 41.07 1.59 3.49
CA GLU A 700 40.76 0.20 3.19
C GLU A 700 39.34 0.07 2.64
N THR A 701 39.19 -0.46 1.42
CA THR A 701 37.90 -0.88 0.88
C THR A 701 37.80 -2.39 0.97
N ARG A 702 36.79 -2.89 1.67
CA ARG A 702 36.48 -4.31 1.82
C ARG A 702 35.42 -4.79 0.84
N GLY A 703 34.57 -3.88 0.36
CA GLY A 703 33.67 -4.14 -0.76
C GLY A 703 34.30 -3.81 -2.10
N GLY A 704 33.60 -4.21 -3.17
CA GLY A 704 34.03 -3.98 -4.54
C GLY A 704 33.82 -2.54 -5.00
N ILE A 705 34.50 -2.15 -6.07
CA ILE A 705 34.28 -0.86 -6.74
C ILE A 705 33.70 -1.15 -8.13
N SER A 706 32.53 -0.59 -8.42
CA SER A 706 31.84 -0.68 -9.70
C SER A 706 31.78 0.68 -10.36
N LEU A 707 32.40 0.80 -11.53
CA LEU A 707 32.37 2.00 -12.36
C LEU A 707 31.40 1.77 -13.54
N TRP A 708 30.44 2.68 -13.69
CA TRP A 708 29.50 2.73 -14.82
C TRP A 708 29.91 3.79 -15.85
N ALA A 709 29.38 3.69 -17.07
CA ALA A 709 29.79 4.53 -18.21
C ALA A 709 29.76 6.02 -17.85
N GLY A 710 30.83 6.74 -18.19
CA GLY A 710 30.96 8.19 -17.92
C GLY A 710 31.33 8.56 -16.48
N SER A 711 31.65 7.60 -15.61
CA SER A 711 32.26 7.88 -14.30
C SER A 711 33.78 8.06 -14.38
N ASP A 712 34.35 8.75 -13.40
CA ASP A 712 35.80 8.98 -13.29
C ASP A 712 36.34 8.46 -11.95
N ALA A 713 37.36 7.60 -11.99
CA ALA A 713 38.02 7.10 -10.79
C ALA A 713 39.55 7.27 -10.85
N SER A 714 40.12 7.86 -9.80
CA SER A 714 41.56 7.94 -9.56
C SER A 714 41.92 7.24 -8.26
N ILE A 715 42.67 6.15 -8.36
CA ILE A 715 43.09 5.33 -7.23
C ILE A 715 44.61 5.35 -7.16
N ALA A 716 45.15 5.98 -6.13
CA ALA A 716 46.58 6.22 -5.95
C ALA A 716 47.22 5.45 -4.78
N GLY A 717 46.39 4.82 -3.93
CA GLY A 717 46.84 4.12 -2.72
C GLY A 717 45.67 3.41 -2.02
N GLY A 718 45.93 2.87 -0.83
CA GLY A 718 44.93 2.13 -0.04
C GLY A 718 44.91 0.62 -0.30
N ARG A 719 44.15 -0.11 0.52
CA ARG A 719 43.90 -1.54 0.37
C ARG A 719 42.57 -1.73 -0.34
N LEU A 720 42.57 -2.35 -1.51
CA LEU A 720 41.33 -2.69 -2.22
C LEU A 720 40.87 -4.09 -1.85
N ALA A 721 39.59 -4.36 -2.07
CA ALA A 721 39.03 -5.70 -2.02
C ALA A 721 39.29 -6.43 -3.33
N ASP A 722 38.94 -7.71 -3.38
CA ASP A 722 39.24 -8.59 -4.50
C ASP A 722 38.47 -8.23 -5.80
N GLU A 723 37.53 -7.28 -5.76
CA GLU A 723 36.66 -6.96 -6.90
C GLU A 723 36.72 -5.49 -7.34
N PHE A 724 37.18 -5.28 -8.58
CA PHE A 724 37.16 -3.99 -9.28
C PHE A 724 36.54 -4.17 -10.66
N ARG A 725 35.33 -3.62 -10.87
CA ARG A 725 34.55 -3.74 -12.11
C ARG A 725 34.53 -2.41 -12.85
N VAL A 726 34.89 -2.44 -14.13
CA VAL A 726 34.86 -1.29 -15.03
C VAL A 726 33.98 -1.64 -16.23
N SER A 727 32.89 -0.90 -16.42
CA SER A 727 32.04 -1.03 -17.61
C SER A 727 32.67 -0.35 -18.84
N ASP A 728 32.15 -0.63 -20.03
CA ASP A 728 32.66 -0.06 -21.28
C ASP A 728 32.61 1.49 -21.29
N GLY A 729 33.67 2.10 -21.85
CA GLY A 729 33.74 3.55 -22.06
C GLY A 729 34.21 4.39 -20.86
N ILE A 730 34.90 3.78 -19.90
CA ILE A 730 35.32 4.42 -18.63
C ILE A 730 36.83 4.64 -18.58
N SER A 731 37.23 5.76 -17.96
CA SER A 731 38.63 6.02 -17.60
C SER A 731 38.84 5.77 -16.11
N ALA A 732 39.63 4.74 -15.78
CA ALA A 732 40.11 4.50 -14.42
C ALA A 732 41.64 4.61 -14.40
N VAL A 733 42.18 5.47 -13.54
CA VAL A 733 43.63 5.59 -13.36
C VAL A 733 44.01 4.93 -12.04
N LEU A 734 44.66 3.77 -12.14
CA LEU A 734 45.27 3.08 -11.02
C LEU A 734 46.77 3.40 -10.99
N SER A 735 47.24 3.95 -9.89
CA SER A 735 48.65 4.25 -9.64
C SER A 735 48.98 3.90 -8.19
N GLY A 736 50.18 3.39 -7.92
CA GLY A 736 50.55 2.97 -6.57
C GLY A 736 51.32 1.64 -6.54
N THR A 737 51.97 1.35 -5.42
CA THR A 737 52.90 0.22 -5.28
C THR A 737 52.32 -0.97 -4.52
N ASP A 738 51.13 -0.84 -3.92
CA ASP A 738 50.53 -1.85 -3.03
C ASP A 738 49.05 -2.12 -3.37
N PHE A 739 48.78 -2.52 -4.63
CA PHE A 739 47.55 -3.25 -4.95
C PHE A 739 47.78 -4.72 -4.58
N ARG A 740 47.08 -5.22 -3.57
CA ARG A 740 47.13 -6.64 -3.19
C ARG A 740 45.80 -7.30 -3.41
#